data_AF-A0AAE1HW98-F1
#
_entry.id   AF-A0AAE1HW98-F1
#
_cell.length_a   1.000
_cell.length_b   1.000
_cell.length_c   1.000
_cell.angle_alpha   90.00
_cell.angle_beta   90.00
_cell.angle_gamma   90.00
#
_symmetry.space_group_name_H-M   'P 1'
#
loop_
_entity.id
_entity.type
_entity.pdbx_description
1 polymer ?
#
loop_
_entity_poly.entity_id
_entity_poly.type
_entity_poly.pdbx_seq_one_letter_code
_entity_poly.pdbx_strand_id
1 'polypeptide(L)'
;MEPHGVQFHDDFPVVLVIPLCVEPSDEEWISCLYSNTEAGSQPQWERLPRKDYHYRNGHVVVTTNHFSLFTIIVEEPYPEVLKRIRRRTGGILQLNEVPGVAVEFPHGSLDEDLDAYLRVLYNHEPMLNVGGGVEEAHGALASPVIMLGPHGHAFDTRRRPVRIKLPIPHYHEIQNQFGNSVGLSVWQSSTDDGEPTAWQRLEGANLRLETPVTGAHVVVVSFTVHHFSFFKVVWDLLSSSLTEAKMGMSYFYPYISFSMMCQAFMEESKEAKGEARFGLEVICYRSDKRLPEQTNYRHRVGASTKPKLVRPGRILVRLKSQMFEADIDAGEDTAMSKEEPDFRGRDFEKQYACRFKQNVNVESGTFGKVIVERIAPGKNDPLFEFNLNKSDAAHEVLQPMGSERWTAFAMKELASTLQITEGNNWKRFAQHIGFTKSEIKSKFQFSSDPFLAIMNLYGARGGTPEEFMQALYAVSRDLNLSGGLSASLSDVGSSSQSSNGSRGSGSRDSGSRNSRGSGHRFGGLWGYRPWGQVNNDSDSDSVPADAKEGARKRSHPSLEKRNSGASSSAKRRKFSDVSETVSSGSERENDEDSDQEAEKSNNKHMSNKRRLTDKDMWRISKGIARKDWRFLGRTLGIEERVLIDLEHQYQPVGFRECAYQMLLEWKGCKPRKCTFGNLYGALIRENMVEIAKHMVKILPDNEEEARERDFTND
;
A
#
# COMPACT_ATOMS: atom_id res chain seq x y z
N MET A 1 14.95 18.72 9.64
CA MET A 1 16.07 19.62 9.29
C MET A 1 16.61 20.24 10.57
N GLU A 2 17.81 20.85 10.52
CA GLU A 2 18.47 21.43 11.68
C GLU A 2 18.89 22.90 11.42
N PRO A 3 18.79 23.79 12.43
CA PRO A 3 18.20 23.55 13.75
C PRO A 3 16.66 23.43 13.65
N HIS A 4 16.08 22.44 14.32
CA HIS A 4 14.64 22.19 14.26
C HIS A 4 13.86 23.29 15.00
N GLY A 5 12.70 23.68 14.46
CA GLY A 5 11.84 24.72 15.03
C GLY A 5 12.26 26.16 14.72
N VAL A 6 13.36 26.40 14.00
CA VAL A 6 13.77 27.74 13.57
C VAL A 6 12.74 28.33 12.61
N GLN A 7 12.31 29.57 12.88
CA GLN A 7 11.44 30.34 12.00
C GLN A 7 12.23 31.37 11.19
N PHE A 8 11.78 31.61 9.96
CA PHE A 8 12.27 32.64 9.05
C PHE A 8 11.24 33.77 8.94
N HIS A 9 11.68 34.92 8.42
CA HIS A 9 10.79 36.06 8.20
C HIS A 9 9.80 35.77 7.07
N ASP A 10 8.53 36.13 7.24
CA ASP A 10 7.47 35.72 6.30
C ASP A 10 7.67 36.22 4.86
N ASP A 11 8.24 37.42 4.70
CA ASP A 11 8.61 37.99 3.38
C ASP A 11 9.80 37.29 2.70
N PHE A 12 10.54 36.44 3.43
CA PHE A 12 11.77 35.79 2.97
C PHE A 12 11.74 34.27 3.22
N PRO A 13 10.79 33.55 2.58
CA PRO A 13 10.70 32.09 2.71
C PRO A 13 11.97 31.38 2.23
N VAL A 14 12.29 30.27 2.88
CA VAL A 14 13.35 29.36 2.44
C VAL A 14 12.78 28.38 1.41
N VAL A 15 13.55 28.15 0.36
CA VAL A 15 13.22 27.18 -0.69
C VAL A 15 14.00 25.89 -0.47
N LEU A 16 13.28 24.78 -0.32
CA LEU A 16 13.82 23.43 -0.22
C LEU A 16 13.58 22.70 -1.55
N VAL A 17 14.63 22.07 -2.09
CA VAL A 17 14.52 21.27 -3.32
C VAL A 17 14.75 19.81 -2.96
N ILE A 18 13.70 19.00 -3.03
CA ILE A 18 13.72 17.61 -2.60
C ILE A 18 13.59 16.72 -3.86
N PRO A 19 14.59 15.88 -4.19
CA PRO A 19 14.51 14.99 -5.34
C PRO A 19 13.51 13.85 -5.08
N LEU A 20 12.72 13.51 -6.10
CA LEU A 20 11.87 12.32 -6.10
C LEU A 20 12.52 11.19 -6.88
N CYS A 21 12.55 10.00 -6.27
CA CYS A 21 13.01 8.77 -6.92
C CYS A 21 11.98 8.17 -7.90
N VAL A 22 10.81 8.80 -8.03
CA VAL A 22 9.68 8.37 -8.87
C VAL A 22 9.12 9.62 -9.56
N GLU A 23 8.93 9.55 -10.88
CA GLU A 23 8.19 10.56 -11.62
C GLU A 23 6.69 10.21 -11.57
N PRO A 24 5.82 11.05 -10.98
CA PRO A 24 4.39 10.83 -11.02
C PRO A 24 3.83 11.15 -12.41
N SER A 25 2.70 10.53 -12.77
CA SER A 25 2.02 10.82 -14.04
C SER A 25 1.26 12.15 -14.03
N ASP A 26 0.91 12.64 -12.83
CA ASP A 26 0.22 13.91 -12.57
C ASP A 26 0.82 14.53 -11.30
N GLU A 27 0.94 15.86 -11.28
CA GLU A 27 1.48 16.58 -10.12
C GLU A 27 0.52 16.54 -8.92
N GLU A 28 -0.79 16.37 -9.14
CA GLU A 28 -1.80 16.28 -8.08
C GLU A 28 -1.64 15.01 -7.20
N TRP A 29 -0.86 14.03 -7.66
CA TRP A 29 -0.50 12.84 -6.88
C TRP A 29 0.50 13.15 -5.75
N ILE A 30 1.10 14.34 -5.75
CA ILE A 30 2.09 14.76 -4.76
C ILE A 30 1.40 15.46 -3.60
N SER A 31 1.61 14.95 -2.39
CA SER A 31 1.29 15.63 -1.13
C SER A 31 2.53 15.86 -0.29
N CYS A 32 2.81 17.12 0.03
CA CYS A 32 3.83 17.47 1.01
C CYS A 32 3.22 17.52 2.42
N LEU A 33 3.84 16.82 3.36
CA LEU A 33 3.53 16.93 4.78
C LEU A 33 4.75 17.51 5.53
N TYR A 34 4.50 18.25 6.60
CA TYR A 34 5.53 18.71 7.52
C TYR A 34 5.21 18.25 8.95
N SER A 35 6.21 18.29 9.83
CA SER A 35 6.04 18.01 11.24
C SER A 35 7.00 18.85 12.09
N ASN A 36 6.41 19.58 13.04
CA ASN A 36 7.10 20.47 13.99
C ASN A 36 7.30 19.80 15.37
N THR A 37 7.13 18.48 15.46
CA THR A 37 7.21 17.75 16.73
C THR A 37 8.67 17.59 17.17
N GLU A 38 8.93 17.77 18.47
CA GLU A 38 10.29 17.84 19.03
C GLU A 38 11.15 16.61 18.73
N ALA A 39 12.47 16.82 18.65
CA ALA A 39 13.43 15.76 18.35
C ALA A 39 13.34 14.60 19.37
N GLY A 40 13.09 13.39 18.88
CA GLY A 40 12.92 12.17 19.69
C GLY A 40 11.47 11.77 19.96
N SER A 41 10.50 12.63 19.65
CA SER A 41 9.07 12.30 19.68
C SER A 41 8.56 11.66 18.38
N GLN A 42 7.38 11.05 18.40
CA GLN A 42 6.74 10.54 17.19
C GLN A 42 6.21 11.71 16.33
N PRO A 43 6.60 11.84 15.04
CA PRO A 43 6.18 12.96 14.21
C PRO A 43 4.66 13.02 14.04
N GLN A 44 4.06 14.16 14.42
CA GLN A 44 2.69 14.51 14.07
C GLN A 44 2.72 15.24 12.71
N TRP A 45 2.11 14.65 11.69
CA TRP A 45 2.17 15.14 10.32
C TRP A 45 0.99 16.04 9.98
N GLU A 46 1.29 17.25 9.50
CA GLU A 46 0.34 18.23 8.99
C GLU A 46 0.53 18.41 7.48
N ARG A 47 -0.55 18.66 6.75
CA ARG A 47 -0.52 18.80 5.28
C ARG A 47 -0.13 20.22 4.90
N LEU A 48 0.96 20.36 4.14
CA LEU A 48 1.38 21.66 3.63
C LEU A 48 0.38 22.16 2.56
N PRO A 49 0.01 23.45 2.53
CA PRO A 49 -0.89 23.97 1.50
C PRO A 49 -0.29 23.85 0.09
N ARG A 50 -1.14 23.51 -0.90
CA ARG A 50 -0.73 23.27 -2.31
C ARG A 50 -0.01 24.45 -2.97
N LYS A 51 -0.29 25.68 -2.53
CA LYS A 51 0.40 26.91 -2.98
C LYS A 51 1.87 26.98 -2.57
N ASP A 52 2.26 26.28 -1.52
CA ASP A 52 3.58 26.40 -0.88
C ASP A 52 4.55 25.32 -1.40
N TYR A 53 4.17 24.51 -2.40
CA TYR A 53 5.06 23.60 -3.10
C TYR A 53 4.64 23.33 -4.55
N HIS A 54 5.59 22.94 -5.41
CA HIS A 54 5.31 22.51 -6.78
C HIS A 54 6.30 21.44 -7.26
N TYR A 55 5.93 20.66 -8.27
CA TYR A 55 6.81 19.69 -8.90
C TYR A 55 7.51 20.29 -10.12
N ARG A 56 8.77 19.88 -10.36
CA ARG A 56 9.53 20.27 -11.54
C ARG A 56 10.70 19.32 -11.77
N ASN A 57 10.79 18.72 -12.95
CA ASN A 57 11.96 17.96 -13.43
C ASN A 57 12.49 16.92 -12.41
N GLY A 58 11.63 16.04 -11.88
CA GLY A 58 12.05 15.04 -10.89
C GLY A 58 12.26 15.57 -9.46
N HIS A 59 11.95 16.83 -9.18
CA HIS A 59 12.09 17.43 -7.85
C HIS A 59 10.78 18.07 -7.40
N VAL A 60 10.57 18.13 -6.09
CA VAL A 60 9.55 19.00 -5.49
C VAL A 60 10.25 20.16 -4.82
N VAL A 61 9.77 21.35 -5.13
CA VAL A 61 10.25 22.62 -4.61
C VAL A 61 9.26 23.08 -3.55
N VAL A 62 9.67 23.04 -2.28
CA VAL A 62 8.87 23.46 -1.12
C VAL A 62 9.32 24.85 -0.68
N THR A 63 8.36 25.72 -0.39
CA THR A 63 8.55 27.08 0.12
C THR A 63 8.08 27.09 1.58
N THR A 64 8.94 27.48 2.52
CA THR A 64 8.61 27.41 3.96
C THR A 64 9.28 28.50 4.80
N ASN A 65 8.58 28.94 5.83
CA ASN A 65 9.07 29.90 6.82
C ASN A 65 9.59 29.21 8.09
N HIS A 66 9.81 27.88 8.07
CA HIS A 66 10.34 27.17 9.24
C HIS A 66 11.16 25.91 8.90
N PHE A 67 12.09 25.56 9.79
CA PHE A 67 12.87 24.32 9.73
C PHE A 67 12.21 23.20 10.52
N SER A 68 11.70 22.22 9.78
CA SER A 68 10.88 21.12 10.32
C SER A 68 11.34 19.77 9.79
N LEU A 69 10.60 18.71 10.11
CA LEU A 69 10.59 17.51 9.30
C LEU A 69 9.67 17.76 8.10
N PHE A 70 10.08 17.31 6.91
CA PHE A 70 9.28 17.34 5.70
C PHE A 70 9.29 15.94 5.09
N THR A 71 8.15 15.49 4.59
CA THR A 71 8.04 14.27 3.79
C THR A 71 7.16 14.53 2.57
N ILE A 72 7.39 13.77 1.52
CA ILE A 72 6.63 13.85 0.28
C ILE A 72 6.05 12.49 0.02
N ILE A 73 4.73 12.46 -0.08
CA ILE A 73 3.96 11.29 -0.48
C ILE A 73 3.63 11.47 -1.95
N VAL A 74 3.96 10.46 -2.76
CA VAL A 74 3.51 10.35 -4.14
C VAL A 74 2.52 9.19 -4.16
N GLU A 75 1.23 9.53 -4.25
CA GLU A 75 0.13 8.57 -4.18
C GLU A 75 -0.75 8.74 -5.42
N GLU A 76 -0.78 7.70 -6.25
CA GLU A 76 -1.73 7.61 -7.36
C GLU A 76 -3.14 7.48 -6.78
N PRO A 77 -4.05 8.44 -7.03
CA PRO A 77 -5.37 8.45 -6.43
C PRO A 77 -6.19 7.27 -6.97
N TYR A 78 -6.99 6.69 -6.08
CA TYR A 78 -7.98 5.70 -6.48
C TYR A 78 -8.96 6.28 -7.51
N PRO A 79 -9.39 5.50 -8.53
CA PRO A 79 -10.41 5.94 -9.47
C PRO A 79 -11.67 6.41 -8.75
N GLU A 80 -12.06 7.66 -9.00
CA GLU A 80 -13.18 8.31 -8.34
C GLU A 80 -14.07 9.05 -9.35
N VAL A 81 -15.38 9.00 -9.14
CA VAL A 81 -16.37 9.81 -9.87
C VAL A 81 -17.23 10.58 -8.88
N LEU A 82 -17.26 11.91 -9.02
CA LEU A 82 -18.13 12.83 -8.29
C LEU A 82 -19.27 13.30 -9.21
N LYS A 83 -20.52 13.27 -8.73
CA LYS A 83 -21.68 13.75 -9.50
C LYS A 83 -22.83 14.19 -8.60
N ARG A 84 -23.49 15.29 -8.97
CA ARG A 84 -24.73 15.70 -8.33
C ARG A 84 -25.87 14.74 -8.63
N ILE A 85 -26.38 14.09 -7.60
CA ILE A 85 -27.56 13.24 -7.66
C ILE A 85 -28.77 14.09 -7.24
N ARG A 86 -29.84 14.04 -8.03
CA ARG A 86 -31.02 14.88 -7.84
C ARG A 86 -32.13 14.06 -7.21
N ARG A 87 -32.72 14.52 -6.10
CA ARG A 87 -33.89 13.88 -5.45
C ARG A 87 -34.99 13.54 -6.45
N ARG A 88 -35.31 14.49 -7.34
CA ARG A 88 -36.45 14.38 -8.28
C ARG A 88 -36.20 13.52 -9.51
N THR A 89 -34.96 13.14 -9.84
CA THR A 89 -34.68 12.31 -11.03
C THR A 89 -33.82 11.09 -10.71
N GLY A 90 -33.26 11.01 -9.51
CA GLY A 90 -32.20 10.07 -9.20
C GLY A 90 -30.91 10.43 -9.93
N GLY A 91 -30.12 9.41 -10.27
CA GLY A 91 -28.88 9.54 -11.02
C GLY A 91 -28.12 8.23 -11.11
N ILE A 92 -26.99 8.25 -11.81
CA ILE A 92 -26.07 7.11 -11.91
C ILE A 92 -24.64 7.64 -11.72
N LEU A 93 -23.91 7.07 -10.78
CA LEU A 93 -22.44 7.13 -10.69
C LEU A 93 -21.88 5.94 -11.47
N GLN A 94 -20.93 6.16 -12.37
CA GLN A 94 -20.32 5.11 -13.17
C GLN A 94 -18.86 5.46 -13.43
N LEU A 95 -17.96 4.49 -13.21
CA LEU A 95 -16.54 4.63 -13.47
C LEU A 95 -16.17 3.94 -14.78
N ASN A 96 -15.83 4.74 -15.80
CA ASN A 96 -15.42 4.21 -17.10
C ASN A 96 -14.04 3.53 -17.05
N GLU A 97 -13.22 3.86 -16.06
CA GLU A 97 -11.90 3.28 -15.82
C GLU A 97 -11.96 1.86 -15.21
N VAL A 98 -13.08 1.53 -14.56
CA VAL A 98 -13.32 0.21 -13.93
C VAL A 98 -14.64 -0.37 -14.45
N PRO A 99 -14.63 -1.02 -15.64
CA PRO A 99 -15.84 -1.53 -16.27
C PRO A 99 -16.70 -2.41 -15.36
N GLY A 100 -18.01 -2.17 -15.35
CA GLY A 100 -18.97 -2.88 -14.50
C GLY A 100 -19.19 -2.27 -13.11
N VAL A 101 -18.41 -1.27 -12.70
CA VAL A 101 -18.65 -0.51 -11.44
C VAL A 101 -19.62 0.64 -11.68
N ALA A 102 -20.79 0.57 -11.04
CA ALA A 102 -21.79 1.64 -11.07
C ALA A 102 -22.67 1.66 -9.80
N VAL A 103 -23.26 2.81 -9.51
CA VAL A 103 -24.29 2.98 -8.48
C VAL A 103 -25.50 3.72 -9.08
N GLU A 104 -26.65 3.06 -9.06
CA GLU A 104 -27.92 3.57 -9.57
C GLU A 104 -28.77 4.11 -8.41
N PHE A 105 -29.11 5.39 -8.47
CA PHE A 105 -29.99 6.08 -7.53
C PHE A 105 -31.36 6.25 -8.17
N PRO A 106 -32.42 5.55 -7.71
CA PRO A 106 -33.77 5.72 -8.24
C PRO A 106 -34.37 7.11 -7.93
N HIS A 107 -35.42 7.46 -8.66
CA HIS A 107 -36.25 8.62 -8.33
C HIS A 107 -36.72 8.58 -6.86
N GLY A 108 -36.42 9.66 -6.13
CA GLY A 108 -36.82 9.81 -4.73
C GLY A 108 -36.00 9.03 -3.70
N SER A 109 -34.87 8.40 -4.07
CA SER A 109 -34.03 7.68 -3.10
C SER A 109 -33.29 8.58 -2.10
N LEU A 110 -33.31 9.90 -2.31
CA LEU A 110 -32.67 10.93 -1.49
C LEU A 110 -33.72 11.95 -0.99
N ASP A 111 -33.52 12.49 0.21
CA ASP A 111 -34.37 13.55 0.75
C ASP A 111 -34.01 14.95 0.20
N GLU A 112 -32.84 15.12 -0.39
CA GLU A 112 -32.41 16.36 -1.08
C GLU A 112 -31.45 16.10 -2.25
N ASP A 113 -31.05 17.17 -2.95
CA ASP A 113 -30.07 17.13 -4.05
C ASP A 113 -28.65 17.25 -3.50
N LEU A 114 -27.85 16.18 -3.57
CA LEU A 114 -26.50 16.12 -2.99
C LEU A 114 -25.43 15.73 -4.02
N ASP A 115 -24.18 16.12 -3.75
CA ASP A 115 -23.01 15.75 -4.55
C ASP A 115 -22.43 14.44 -4.02
N ALA A 116 -22.68 13.34 -4.75
CA ALA A 116 -22.28 11.99 -4.36
C ALA A 116 -21.00 11.57 -5.08
N TYR A 117 -20.16 10.78 -4.42
CA TYR A 117 -18.95 10.22 -5.02
C TYR A 117 -18.86 8.70 -4.85
N LEU A 118 -18.15 8.06 -5.78
CA LEU A 118 -17.82 6.64 -5.78
C LEU A 118 -16.34 6.47 -6.06
N ARG A 119 -15.60 5.87 -5.11
CA ARG A 119 -14.16 5.59 -5.19
C ARG A 119 -13.91 4.08 -5.19
N VAL A 120 -13.00 3.59 -6.05
CA VAL A 120 -12.66 2.15 -6.15
C VAL A 120 -11.29 1.86 -5.52
N LEU A 121 -11.28 1.10 -4.44
CA LEU A 121 -10.07 0.74 -3.66
C LEU A 121 -9.43 -0.59 -4.10
N TYR A 122 -10.01 -1.26 -5.10
CA TYR A 122 -9.59 -2.57 -5.61
C TYR A 122 -9.53 -3.67 -4.53
N ASN A 123 -8.36 -4.00 -4.01
CA ASN A 123 -8.16 -4.95 -2.91
C ASN A 123 -7.53 -4.31 -1.67
N HIS A 124 -7.38 -2.98 -1.67
CA HIS A 124 -6.93 -2.23 -0.51
C HIS A 124 -8.13 -2.02 0.42
N GLU A 125 -8.14 -2.71 1.55
CA GLU A 125 -9.09 -2.46 2.62
C GLU A 125 -8.53 -1.34 3.52
N PRO A 126 -9.24 -0.20 3.67
CA PRO A 126 -8.67 0.93 4.39
C PRO A 126 -8.50 0.62 5.89
N MET A 127 -7.26 0.76 6.34
CA MET A 127 -6.86 0.84 7.76
C MET A 127 -7.26 -0.33 8.67
N LEU A 128 -6.52 -1.44 8.60
CA LEU A 128 -6.35 -2.37 9.73
C LEU A 128 -5.23 -1.89 10.67
N ASN A 129 -5.51 -0.85 11.46
CA ASN A 129 -4.68 -0.45 12.61
C ASN A 129 -5.36 -0.83 13.93
N VAL A 130 -5.66 -2.11 14.09
CA VAL A 130 -6.07 -2.69 15.38
C VAL A 130 -5.26 -3.95 15.65
N GLY A 131 -4.30 -3.86 16.57
CA GLY A 131 -3.71 -5.05 17.17
C GLY A 131 -4.72 -5.68 18.14
N GLY A 132 -5.32 -6.80 17.75
CA GLY A 132 -6.23 -7.55 18.61
C GLY A 132 -7.52 -7.97 17.90
N GLY A 133 -7.48 -9.14 17.28
CA GLY A 133 -8.62 -9.75 16.59
C GLY A 133 -8.12 -10.95 15.81
N VAL A 134 -8.80 -12.09 15.92
CA VAL A 134 -8.52 -13.26 15.09
C VAL A 134 -8.78 -12.86 13.63
N GLU A 135 -7.93 -13.30 12.69
CA GLU A 135 -8.27 -13.22 11.26
C GLU A 135 -9.49 -14.11 11.00
N GLU A 136 -10.70 -13.57 11.16
CA GLU A 136 -11.88 -14.12 10.50
C GLU A 136 -11.65 -13.96 9.00
N ALA A 137 -11.16 -15.03 8.37
CA ALA A 137 -10.94 -15.07 6.94
C ALA A 137 -12.30 -14.96 6.23
N HIS A 138 -12.72 -13.73 5.93
CA HIS A 138 -14.01 -13.37 5.32
C HIS A 138 -14.15 -13.82 3.84
N GLY A 139 -13.59 -14.97 3.47
CA GLY A 139 -13.55 -15.48 2.10
C GLY A 139 -12.61 -14.71 1.18
N ALA A 140 -12.58 -15.11 -0.09
CA ALA A 140 -11.77 -14.47 -1.11
C ALA A 140 -12.51 -13.29 -1.76
N LEU A 141 -11.87 -12.13 -1.93
CA LEU A 141 -12.48 -10.99 -2.63
C LEU A 141 -12.95 -11.40 -4.04
N ALA A 142 -14.25 -11.22 -4.29
CA ALA A 142 -14.91 -11.50 -5.55
C ALA A 142 -15.00 -10.26 -6.45
N SER A 143 -15.11 -9.07 -5.82
CA SER A 143 -15.23 -7.78 -6.49
C SER A 143 -14.20 -6.77 -5.94
N PRO A 144 -14.05 -5.59 -6.59
CA PRO A 144 -13.40 -4.46 -5.94
C PRO A 144 -14.09 -4.08 -4.63
N VAL A 145 -13.29 -3.65 -3.66
CA VAL A 145 -13.73 -2.83 -2.53
C VAL A 145 -14.04 -1.44 -3.07
N ILE A 146 -15.19 -0.89 -2.68
CA ILE A 146 -15.61 0.47 -3.05
C ILE A 146 -16.01 1.30 -1.83
N MET A 147 -15.89 2.61 -1.96
CA MET A 147 -16.43 3.59 -1.03
C MET A 147 -17.45 4.47 -1.76
N LEU A 148 -18.63 4.62 -1.17
CA LEU A 148 -19.75 5.40 -1.70
C LEU A 148 -20.08 6.50 -0.68
N GLY A 149 -19.80 7.77 -1.01
CA GLY A 149 -20.00 8.91 -0.12
C GLY A 149 -20.93 10.01 -0.67
N PRO A 150 -21.33 10.98 0.17
CA PRO A 150 -20.81 11.26 1.52
C PRO A 150 -21.34 10.32 2.61
N HIS A 151 -20.47 9.88 3.52
CA HIS A 151 -20.84 9.00 4.64
C HIS A 151 -21.85 9.66 5.61
N GLY A 152 -22.43 8.86 6.51
CA GLY A 152 -23.46 9.27 7.46
C GLY A 152 -24.86 9.54 6.88
N HIS A 153 -25.00 9.61 5.55
CA HIS A 153 -26.29 9.86 4.89
C HIS A 153 -27.05 8.55 4.61
N ALA A 154 -28.35 8.52 4.92
CA ALA A 154 -29.26 7.40 4.65
C ALA A 154 -30.14 7.66 3.42
N PHE A 155 -30.59 6.58 2.78
CA PHE A 155 -31.54 6.62 1.64
C PHE A 155 -32.99 6.47 2.11
N ASP A 156 -33.95 7.05 1.37
CA ASP A 156 -35.37 6.91 1.69
C ASP A 156 -35.84 5.45 1.49
N THR A 157 -35.93 4.70 2.58
CA THR A 157 -36.32 3.29 2.62
C THR A 157 -37.77 3.04 2.17
N ARG A 158 -38.60 4.09 2.06
CA ARG A 158 -39.98 4.01 1.54
C ARG A 158 -40.02 4.03 0.00
N ARG A 159 -38.88 4.22 -0.66
CA ARG A 159 -38.74 4.31 -2.12
C ARG A 159 -37.98 3.11 -2.67
N ARG A 160 -37.71 3.11 -3.99
CA ARG A 160 -36.85 2.08 -4.59
C ARG A 160 -35.43 2.25 -4.04
N PRO A 161 -34.81 1.19 -3.51
CA PRO A 161 -33.49 1.29 -2.89
C PRO A 161 -32.40 1.59 -3.94
N VAL A 162 -31.34 2.25 -3.49
CA VAL A 162 -30.12 2.46 -4.28
C VAL A 162 -29.49 1.11 -4.59
N ARG A 163 -28.99 0.95 -5.82
CA ARG A 163 -28.39 -0.31 -6.29
C ARG A 163 -26.93 -0.11 -6.64
N ILE A 164 -26.07 -0.94 -6.07
CA ILE A 164 -24.65 -1.04 -6.41
C ILE A 164 -24.49 -2.15 -7.44
N LYS A 165 -23.58 -1.94 -8.40
CA LYS A 165 -23.14 -2.90 -9.42
C LYS A 165 -21.63 -3.01 -9.37
N LEU A 166 -21.11 -4.24 -9.30
CA LEU A 166 -19.67 -4.52 -9.24
C LEU A 166 -19.31 -5.70 -10.15
N PRO A 167 -18.15 -5.66 -10.84
CA PRO A 167 -17.67 -6.77 -11.65
C PRO A 167 -17.19 -7.93 -10.77
N ILE A 168 -17.48 -9.16 -11.20
CA ILE A 168 -16.94 -10.41 -10.65
C ILE A 168 -16.05 -11.08 -11.71
N PRO A 169 -14.72 -10.88 -11.66
CA PRO A 169 -13.80 -11.52 -12.58
C PRO A 169 -13.83 -13.05 -12.51
N HIS A 170 -13.73 -13.70 -13.66
CA HIS A 170 -13.65 -15.16 -13.79
C HIS A 170 -14.85 -15.92 -13.16
N TYR A 171 -16.04 -15.30 -13.11
CA TYR A 171 -17.21 -15.87 -12.44
C TYR A 171 -17.57 -17.29 -12.93
N HIS A 172 -17.62 -17.49 -14.24
CA HIS A 172 -18.04 -18.78 -14.82
C HIS A 172 -16.96 -19.84 -14.63
N GLU A 173 -15.69 -19.48 -14.76
CA GLU A 173 -14.54 -20.34 -14.58
C GLU A 173 -14.42 -20.80 -13.11
N ILE A 174 -14.64 -19.90 -12.16
CA ILE A 174 -14.67 -20.21 -10.72
C ILE A 174 -15.84 -21.15 -10.39
N GLN A 175 -17.05 -20.87 -10.88
CA GLN A 175 -18.21 -21.76 -10.66
C GLN A 175 -18.00 -23.15 -11.28
N ASN A 176 -17.43 -23.22 -12.49
CA ASN A 176 -17.14 -24.48 -13.16
C ASN A 176 -16.07 -25.31 -12.43
N GLN A 177 -15.02 -24.66 -11.87
CA GLN A 177 -13.92 -25.36 -11.21
C GLN A 177 -14.23 -25.76 -9.76
N PHE A 178 -14.89 -24.88 -8.99
CA PHE A 178 -15.12 -25.10 -7.55
C PHE A 178 -16.56 -25.52 -7.23
N GLY A 179 -17.43 -25.58 -8.24
CA GLY A 179 -18.81 -26.04 -8.15
C GLY A 179 -19.82 -24.93 -7.88
N ASN A 180 -21.05 -25.13 -8.38
CA ASN A 180 -22.16 -24.16 -8.27
C ASN A 180 -22.66 -23.91 -6.83
N SER A 181 -22.11 -24.61 -5.84
CA SER A 181 -22.35 -24.36 -4.40
C SER A 181 -21.55 -23.19 -3.84
N VAL A 182 -20.54 -22.70 -4.58
CA VAL A 182 -19.74 -21.54 -4.16
C VAL A 182 -20.60 -20.28 -4.18
N GLY A 183 -20.91 -19.78 -2.99
CA GLY A 183 -21.72 -18.59 -2.77
C GLY A 183 -20.94 -17.28 -2.92
N LEU A 184 -21.69 -16.19 -3.13
CA LEU A 184 -21.21 -14.81 -2.96
C LEU A 184 -21.90 -14.21 -1.73
N SER A 185 -21.17 -13.44 -0.93
CA SER A 185 -21.75 -12.64 0.14
C SER A 185 -21.30 -11.17 0.05
N VAL A 186 -22.21 -10.26 0.40
CA VAL A 186 -21.96 -8.82 0.43
C VAL A 186 -21.59 -8.41 1.84
N TRP A 187 -20.56 -7.58 1.97
CA TRP A 187 -20.10 -7.00 3.23
C TRP A 187 -20.11 -5.48 3.13
N GLN A 188 -20.47 -4.83 4.22
CA GLN A 188 -20.46 -3.37 4.35
C GLN A 188 -19.61 -2.95 5.56
N SER A 189 -19.11 -1.71 5.54
CA SER A 189 -18.62 -1.06 6.75
C SER A 189 -19.20 0.35 6.84
N SER A 190 -19.91 0.60 7.94
CA SER A 190 -20.59 1.87 8.26
C SER A 190 -19.69 2.85 9.02
N THR A 191 -18.37 2.73 8.87
CA THR A 191 -17.36 3.62 9.45
C THR A 191 -17.16 4.84 8.58
N ASP A 192 -16.74 5.97 9.15
CA ASP A 192 -16.52 7.20 8.39
C ASP A 192 -15.19 7.15 7.60
N ASP A 193 -15.05 7.98 6.56
CA ASP A 193 -13.82 8.04 5.75
C ASP A 193 -12.65 8.49 6.63
N GLY A 194 -11.59 7.68 6.68
CA GLY A 194 -10.43 7.85 7.58
C GLY A 194 -10.47 7.03 8.88
N GLU A 195 -11.60 6.42 9.25
CA GLU A 195 -11.67 5.52 10.41
C GLU A 195 -11.33 4.05 10.05
N PRO A 196 -10.84 3.22 10.99
CA PRO A 196 -10.58 1.80 10.74
C PRO A 196 -11.87 1.03 10.41
N THR A 197 -11.90 0.32 9.27
CA THR A 197 -13.15 -0.35 8.84
C THR A 197 -13.55 -1.51 9.74
N ALA A 198 -14.80 -1.51 10.20
CA ALA A 198 -15.46 -2.64 10.85
C ALA A 198 -16.41 -3.33 9.84
N TRP A 199 -16.01 -4.48 9.30
CA TRP A 199 -16.77 -5.21 8.29
C TRP A 199 -17.91 -6.03 8.89
N GLN A 200 -19.09 -5.96 8.29
CA GLN A 200 -20.26 -6.75 8.66
C GLN A 200 -20.94 -7.30 7.41
N ARG A 201 -21.40 -8.55 7.46
CA ARG A 201 -22.16 -9.18 6.37
C ARG A 201 -23.51 -8.50 6.23
N LEU A 202 -23.85 -8.07 5.01
CA LEU A 202 -25.12 -7.43 4.70
C LEU A 202 -26.20 -8.50 4.49
N GLU A 203 -26.84 -8.90 5.59
CA GLU A 203 -27.96 -9.84 5.55
C GLU A 203 -29.15 -9.28 4.76
N GLY A 204 -29.78 -10.14 3.96
CA GLY A 204 -30.89 -9.74 3.10
C GLY A 204 -30.50 -8.88 1.88
N ALA A 205 -29.20 -8.74 1.56
CA ALA A 205 -28.77 -8.16 0.30
C ALA A 205 -29.45 -8.90 -0.87
N ASN A 206 -30.25 -8.18 -1.67
CA ASN A 206 -30.92 -8.71 -2.85
C ASN A 206 -29.92 -8.91 -4.00
N LEU A 207 -28.98 -9.84 -3.82
CA LEU A 207 -27.90 -10.15 -4.74
C LEU A 207 -28.49 -10.75 -6.03
N ARG A 208 -28.18 -10.10 -7.17
CA ARG A 208 -28.58 -10.53 -8.50
C ARG A 208 -27.39 -10.47 -9.44
N LEU A 209 -27.13 -11.57 -10.13
CA LEU A 209 -26.15 -11.63 -11.20
C LEU A 209 -26.77 -11.05 -12.47
N GLU A 210 -26.18 -10.00 -13.00
CA GLU A 210 -26.49 -9.40 -14.28
C GLU A 210 -25.50 -9.96 -15.32
N THR A 211 -26.03 -10.67 -16.33
CA THR A 211 -25.24 -11.19 -17.45
C THR A 211 -24.67 -10.01 -18.25
N PRO A 212 -23.45 -10.09 -18.81
CA PRO A 212 -22.84 -8.92 -19.42
C PRO A 212 -23.63 -8.40 -20.63
N VAL A 213 -23.80 -7.08 -20.72
CA VAL A 213 -24.30 -6.44 -21.93
C VAL A 213 -23.19 -6.53 -23.00
N THR A 214 -23.58 -6.68 -24.27
CA THR A 214 -22.68 -6.78 -25.43
C THR A 214 -21.52 -5.78 -25.37
N GLY A 215 -20.30 -6.29 -25.20
CA GLY A 215 -19.06 -5.51 -25.10
C GLY A 215 -18.27 -5.68 -23.80
N ALA A 216 -18.87 -6.22 -22.73
CA ALA A 216 -18.16 -6.64 -21.54
C ALA A 216 -18.10 -8.18 -21.44
N HIS A 217 -16.95 -8.75 -21.07
CA HIS A 217 -16.79 -10.20 -20.83
C HIS A 217 -16.91 -10.58 -19.35
N VAL A 218 -17.31 -9.65 -18.47
CA VAL A 218 -17.25 -9.82 -17.01
C VAL A 218 -18.64 -9.76 -16.42
N VAL A 219 -19.02 -10.81 -15.68
CA VAL A 219 -20.30 -10.90 -14.97
C VAL A 219 -20.37 -9.78 -13.92
N VAL A 220 -21.53 -9.12 -13.82
CA VAL A 220 -21.74 -8.05 -12.84
C VAL A 220 -22.66 -8.58 -11.74
N VAL A 221 -22.25 -8.43 -10.48
CA VAL A 221 -23.17 -8.60 -9.35
C VAL A 221 -23.84 -7.27 -9.03
N SER A 222 -25.12 -7.31 -8.73
CA SER A 222 -25.88 -6.15 -8.27
C SER A 222 -26.57 -6.44 -6.94
N PHE A 223 -26.63 -5.45 -6.06
CA PHE A 223 -27.30 -5.56 -4.75
C PHE A 223 -27.80 -4.19 -4.28
N THR A 224 -28.72 -4.20 -3.31
CA THR A 224 -29.38 -3.00 -2.79
C THR A 224 -28.78 -2.54 -1.47
N VAL A 225 -28.69 -1.22 -1.27
CA VAL A 225 -28.12 -0.59 -0.08
C VAL A 225 -29.02 0.52 0.47
N HIS A 226 -28.81 0.91 1.72
CA HIS A 226 -29.68 1.83 2.47
C HIS A 226 -28.98 3.11 2.98
N HIS A 227 -27.67 3.22 2.81
CA HIS A 227 -26.87 4.38 3.20
C HIS A 227 -25.54 4.41 2.42
N PHE A 228 -24.84 5.54 2.53
CA PHE A 228 -23.47 5.72 2.03
C PHE A 228 -22.46 5.03 2.96
N SER A 229 -21.50 4.28 2.40
CA SER A 229 -20.65 3.32 3.14
C SER A 229 -19.53 2.72 2.28
N PHE A 230 -18.66 1.95 2.93
CA PHE A 230 -17.79 0.98 2.25
C PHE A 230 -18.55 -0.31 1.91
N PHE A 231 -18.26 -0.91 0.75
CA PHE A 231 -18.82 -2.19 0.34
C PHE A 231 -17.78 -3.09 -0.35
N LYS A 232 -17.87 -4.40 -0.10
CA LYS A 232 -17.11 -5.45 -0.82
C LYS A 232 -17.96 -6.70 -1.02
N VAL A 233 -17.64 -7.49 -2.05
CA VAL A 233 -18.25 -8.80 -2.29
C VAL A 233 -17.16 -9.87 -2.19
N VAL A 234 -17.46 -10.96 -1.49
CA VAL A 234 -16.54 -12.07 -1.26
C VAL A 234 -17.15 -13.39 -1.68
N TRP A 235 -16.30 -14.28 -2.18
CA TRP A 235 -16.59 -15.69 -2.42
C TRP A 235 -16.57 -16.47 -1.11
N ASP A 236 -17.47 -17.44 -0.98
CA ASP A 236 -17.40 -18.48 0.05
C ASP A 236 -16.35 -19.55 -0.33
N LEU A 237 -15.10 -19.09 -0.49
CA LEU A 237 -13.91 -19.84 -0.88
C LEU A 237 -12.67 -19.29 -0.16
N LEU A 238 -11.67 -20.15 0.04
CA LEU A 238 -10.36 -19.74 0.50
C LEU A 238 -9.60 -18.99 -0.61
N SER A 239 -8.97 -17.87 -0.25
CA SER A 239 -8.15 -17.06 -1.16
C SER A 239 -6.98 -17.83 -1.78
N SER A 240 -6.48 -18.88 -1.10
CA SER A 240 -5.47 -19.80 -1.65
C SER A 240 -5.98 -20.55 -2.88
N SER A 241 -7.20 -21.07 -2.85
CA SER A 241 -7.79 -21.86 -3.94
C SER A 241 -7.91 -21.06 -5.24
N LEU A 242 -8.37 -19.80 -5.16
CA LEU A 242 -8.40 -18.91 -6.34
C LEU A 242 -6.98 -18.57 -6.83
N THR A 243 -6.02 -18.45 -5.90
CA THR A 243 -4.63 -18.12 -6.24
C THR A 243 -3.92 -19.27 -6.97
N GLU A 244 -4.12 -20.50 -6.50
CA GLU A 244 -3.62 -21.73 -7.13
C GLU A 244 -4.21 -21.94 -8.53
N ALA A 245 -5.50 -21.65 -8.70
CA ALA A 245 -6.18 -21.69 -9.99
C ALA A 245 -5.89 -20.47 -10.89
N LYS A 246 -5.09 -19.49 -10.42
CA LYS A 246 -4.73 -18.25 -11.12
C LYS A 246 -5.93 -17.37 -11.54
N MET A 247 -6.94 -17.30 -10.67
CA MET A 247 -8.21 -16.62 -10.94
C MET A 247 -8.59 -15.57 -9.90
N GLY A 248 -9.66 -14.83 -10.19
CA GLY A 248 -10.24 -13.82 -9.30
C GLY A 248 -9.51 -12.46 -9.35
N MET A 249 -9.74 -11.67 -8.30
CA MET A 249 -9.39 -10.24 -8.23
C MET A 249 -7.90 -9.93 -8.44
N SER A 250 -7.00 -10.74 -7.86
CA SER A 250 -5.55 -10.54 -7.89
C SER A 250 -4.92 -10.75 -9.28
N TYR A 251 -5.61 -11.45 -10.18
CA TYR A 251 -5.18 -11.69 -11.56
C TYR A 251 -5.86 -10.75 -12.56
N PHE A 252 -7.04 -10.23 -12.23
CA PHE A 252 -7.80 -9.33 -13.10
C PHE A 252 -7.31 -7.87 -13.04
N TYR A 253 -6.94 -7.37 -11.87
CA TYR A 253 -6.48 -5.98 -11.71
C TYR A 253 -4.94 -5.88 -11.67
N PRO A 254 -4.28 -5.26 -12.68
CA PRO A 254 -2.82 -5.31 -12.81
C PRO A 254 -2.05 -4.26 -11.97
N TYR A 255 -2.74 -3.34 -11.31
CA TYR A 255 -2.14 -2.10 -10.76
C TYR A 255 -1.81 -2.11 -9.26
N ILE A 256 -2.07 -3.21 -8.57
CA ILE A 256 -1.91 -3.31 -7.11
C ILE A 256 -0.44 -3.54 -6.73
N SER A 257 0.17 -2.61 -5.98
CA SER A 257 1.49 -2.78 -5.37
C SER A 257 1.35 -3.15 -3.91
N PHE A 258 2.17 -4.08 -3.41
CA PHE A 258 2.07 -4.61 -2.06
C PHE A 258 3.24 -4.13 -1.20
N SER A 259 2.97 -3.62 -0.01
CA SER A 259 4.03 -3.26 0.93
C SER A 259 4.58 -4.54 1.58
N MET A 260 5.80 -4.93 1.20
CA MET A 260 6.44 -6.17 1.63
C MET A 260 7.69 -5.89 2.47
N MET A 261 8.02 -6.83 3.34
CA MET A 261 9.26 -6.97 4.10
C MET A 261 9.90 -8.32 3.77
N CYS A 262 11.20 -8.46 4.02
CA CYS A 262 11.94 -9.70 3.84
C CYS A 262 12.82 -10.01 5.05
N GLN A 263 12.87 -11.27 5.48
CA GLN A 263 13.72 -11.74 6.57
C GLN A 263 14.40 -13.07 6.21
N ALA A 264 15.47 -13.41 6.94
CA ALA A 264 16.18 -14.67 6.80
C ALA A 264 16.41 -15.34 8.17
N PHE A 265 16.13 -16.64 8.23
CA PHE A 265 16.31 -17.51 9.38
C PHE A 265 17.27 -18.66 9.04
N MET A 266 17.89 -19.25 10.07
CA MET A 266 18.95 -20.24 9.94
C MET A 266 18.91 -21.28 11.08
N GLU A 267 19.29 -22.52 10.77
CA GLU A 267 19.55 -23.56 11.78
C GLU A 267 20.70 -24.47 11.33
N GLU A 268 21.71 -24.64 12.19
CA GLU A 268 22.90 -25.46 11.92
C GLU A 268 22.70 -26.91 12.36
N SER A 269 23.11 -27.87 11.52
CA SER A 269 23.09 -29.29 11.86
C SER A 269 24.16 -29.62 12.89
N LYS A 270 23.75 -30.26 13.99
CA LYS A 270 24.62 -30.61 15.12
C LYS A 270 25.41 -31.90 14.93
N GLU A 271 25.17 -32.65 13.85
CA GLU A 271 25.59 -34.06 13.73
C GLU A 271 26.84 -34.30 12.85
N ALA A 272 27.25 -33.31 12.04
CA ALA A 272 28.30 -33.51 11.04
C ALA A 272 29.71 -33.25 11.58
N LYS A 273 30.45 -34.32 11.92
CA LYS A 273 31.90 -34.28 12.18
C LYS A 273 32.69 -33.90 10.90
N GLY A 274 32.88 -32.61 10.67
CA GLY A 274 33.83 -32.07 9.67
C GLY A 274 33.24 -31.15 8.61
N GLU A 275 31.91 -31.14 8.42
CA GLU A 275 31.22 -30.25 7.47
C GLU A 275 30.05 -29.54 8.16
N ALA A 276 30.20 -28.27 8.50
CA ALA A 276 29.12 -27.49 9.08
C ALA A 276 28.05 -27.20 8.01
N ARG A 277 26.96 -27.98 8.05
CA ARG A 277 25.78 -27.85 7.18
C ARG A 277 24.67 -27.10 7.90
N PHE A 278 23.89 -26.31 7.18
CA PHE A 278 22.79 -25.52 7.76
C PHE A 278 21.65 -25.31 6.78
N GLY A 279 20.43 -25.19 7.32
CA GLY A 279 19.28 -24.68 6.59
C GLY A 279 19.23 -23.15 6.66
N LEU A 280 18.86 -22.49 5.56
CA LEU A 280 18.50 -21.07 5.54
C LEU A 280 17.10 -20.88 4.93
N GLU A 281 16.25 -20.08 5.56
CA GLU A 281 14.89 -19.79 5.09
C GLU A 281 14.75 -18.28 4.88
N VAL A 282 14.41 -17.87 3.65
CA VAL A 282 14.15 -16.47 3.31
C VAL A 282 12.64 -16.28 3.14
N ILE A 283 12.05 -15.43 3.97
CA ILE A 283 10.60 -15.16 4.02
C ILE A 283 10.34 -13.74 3.54
N CYS A 284 9.53 -13.59 2.49
CA CYS A 284 8.96 -12.32 2.06
C CYS A 284 7.50 -12.25 2.51
N TYR A 285 7.13 -11.24 3.27
CA TYR A 285 5.78 -11.12 3.88
C TYR A 285 5.26 -9.68 3.86
N ARG A 286 3.94 -9.52 3.93
CA ARG A 286 3.26 -8.23 3.96
C ARG A 286 3.60 -7.43 5.22
N SER A 287 4.02 -6.17 5.05
CA SER A 287 4.42 -5.32 6.19
C SER A 287 3.25 -4.87 7.06
N ASP A 288 2.03 -4.91 6.52
CA ASP A 288 0.77 -4.64 7.22
C ASP A 288 0.22 -5.89 7.93
N LYS A 289 0.88 -7.04 7.81
CA LYS A 289 0.56 -8.27 8.55
C LYS A 289 1.60 -8.55 9.63
N ARG A 290 1.21 -9.35 10.62
CA ARG A 290 2.17 -9.95 11.55
C ARG A 290 3.12 -10.86 10.78
N LEU A 291 4.37 -10.93 11.23
CA LEU A 291 5.33 -11.93 10.74
C LEU A 291 4.72 -13.34 10.96
N PRO A 292 4.85 -14.28 10.00
CA PRO A 292 4.42 -15.66 10.22
C PRO A 292 5.00 -16.23 11.52
N GLU A 293 4.13 -16.69 12.42
CA GLU A 293 4.52 -17.17 13.76
C GLU A 293 5.28 -18.51 13.72
N GLN A 294 5.20 -19.21 12.60
CA GLN A 294 5.90 -20.47 12.34
C GLN A 294 6.96 -20.23 11.26
N THR A 295 8.22 -20.39 11.66
CA THR A 295 9.38 -20.46 10.75
C THR A 295 10.04 -21.80 11.01
N ASN A 296 10.65 -22.41 9.99
CA ASN A 296 11.23 -23.74 10.12
C ASN A 296 12.58 -23.71 10.85
N TYR A 297 13.20 -22.52 10.97
CA TYR A 297 14.51 -22.33 11.57
C TYR A 297 14.52 -21.23 12.63
N ARG A 298 15.26 -21.46 13.72
CA ARG A 298 15.15 -20.64 14.94
C ARG A 298 15.92 -19.32 14.91
N HIS A 299 17.04 -19.24 14.22
CA HIS A 299 17.99 -18.13 14.35
C HIS A 299 17.78 -17.10 13.26
N ARG A 300 17.27 -15.92 13.60
CA ARG A 300 17.11 -14.81 12.64
C ARG A 300 18.48 -14.21 12.31
N VAL A 301 18.93 -14.41 11.07
CA VAL A 301 20.26 -13.99 10.60
C VAL A 301 20.24 -12.77 9.67
N GLY A 302 19.07 -12.28 9.24
CA GLY A 302 19.00 -11.06 8.44
C GLY A 302 17.58 -10.51 8.23
N ALA A 303 17.48 -9.24 7.86
CA ALA A 303 16.21 -8.58 7.57
C ALA A 303 16.35 -7.33 6.68
N SER A 304 15.31 -7.02 5.91
CA SER A 304 15.10 -5.70 5.32
C SER A 304 14.80 -4.67 6.42
N THR A 305 15.42 -3.49 6.34
CA THR A 305 15.24 -2.42 7.34
C THR A 305 13.96 -1.60 7.17
N LYS A 306 13.35 -1.61 5.97
CA LYS A 306 12.14 -0.84 5.62
C LYS A 306 11.27 -1.64 4.66
N PRO A 307 9.93 -1.49 4.70
CA PRO A 307 9.05 -2.05 3.70
C PRO A 307 9.33 -1.50 2.30
N LYS A 308 8.98 -2.25 1.28
CA LYS A 308 9.01 -1.81 -0.12
C LYS A 308 7.74 -2.21 -0.86
N LEU A 309 7.27 -1.34 -1.74
CA LEU A 309 6.17 -1.62 -2.65
C LEU A 309 6.64 -2.57 -3.77
N VAL A 310 6.14 -3.80 -3.74
CA VAL A 310 6.42 -4.85 -4.72
C VAL A 310 5.21 -5.01 -5.63
N ARG A 311 5.42 -4.86 -6.95
CA ARG A 311 4.39 -5.10 -7.96
C ARG A 311 4.31 -6.59 -8.32
N PRO A 312 3.16 -7.08 -8.85
CA PRO A 312 3.02 -8.42 -9.40
C PRO A 312 4.12 -8.82 -10.39
N GLY A 313 4.34 -10.14 -10.47
CA GLY A 313 5.22 -10.78 -11.46
C GLY A 313 6.16 -11.82 -10.86
N ARG A 314 7.20 -12.19 -11.61
CA ARG A 314 8.22 -13.13 -11.17
C ARG A 314 9.19 -12.48 -10.19
N ILE A 315 9.45 -13.12 -9.06
CA ILE A 315 10.47 -12.71 -8.09
C ILE A 315 11.55 -13.79 -8.00
N LEU A 316 12.81 -13.37 -8.00
CA LEU A 316 13.98 -14.22 -7.80
C LEU A 316 14.55 -13.93 -6.40
N VAL A 317 14.68 -14.96 -5.58
CA VAL A 317 15.44 -14.92 -4.31
C VAL A 317 16.76 -15.63 -4.53
N ARG A 318 17.88 -14.98 -4.19
CA ARG A 318 19.23 -15.49 -4.39
C ARG A 318 20.10 -15.25 -3.18
N LEU A 319 20.89 -16.26 -2.81
CA LEU A 319 21.95 -16.13 -1.81
C LEU A 319 23.29 -15.85 -2.48
N LYS A 320 24.11 -15.01 -1.85
CA LYS A 320 25.49 -14.74 -2.28
C LYS A 320 26.42 -14.80 -1.08
N SER A 321 27.43 -15.66 -1.15
CA SER A 321 28.47 -15.78 -0.14
C SER A 321 29.81 -16.21 -0.74
N GLN A 322 30.90 -15.93 -0.01
CA GLN A 322 32.19 -16.58 -0.21
C GLN A 322 32.47 -17.66 0.85
N MET A 323 31.72 -17.66 1.96
CA MET A 323 31.92 -18.48 3.16
C MET A 323 31.16 -19.82 3.10
N PHE A 324 30.05 -19.86 2.37
CA PHE A 324 29.23 -21.06 2.17
C PHE A 324 28.87 -21.26 0.69
N GLU A 325 28.36 -22.45 0.39
CA GLU A 325 27.90 -22.90 -0.93
C GLU A 325 26.71 -23.86 -0.80
N ALA A 326 26.15 -24.28 -1.94
CA ALA A 326 25.03 -25.21 -2.00
C ALA A 326 25.40 -26.58 -1.39
N ASP A 327 24.49 -27.16 -0.60
CA ASP A 327 24.59 -28.56 -0.22
C ASP A 327 24.03 -29.45 -1.37
N ILE A 328 24.89 -29.72 -2.35
CA ILE A 328 24.55 -30.55 -3.53
C ILE A 328 24.17 -31.99 -3.10
N ASP A 329 24.75 -32.53 -2.02
CA ASP A 329 24.38 -33.85 -1.50
C ASP A 329 22.95 -33.86 -0.93
N ALA A 330 22.47 -32.71 -0.43
CA ALA A 330 21.08 -32.52 -0.01
C ALA A 330 20.14 -32.15 -1.19
N GLY A 331 20.65 -32.12 -2.41
CA GLY A 331 19.89 -31.80 -3.62
C GLY A 331 19.71 -30.30 -3.90
N GLU A 332 20.51 -29.43 -3.29
CA GLU A 332 20.42 -27.98 -3.53
C GLU A 332 21.07 -27.56 -4.86
N ASP A 333 20.50 -26.57 -5.53
CA ASP A 333 21.07 -26.01 -6.76
C ASP A 333 22.28 -25.11 -6.45
N THR A 334 23.40 -25.42 -7.11
CA THR A 334 24.61 -24.60 -7.21
C THR A 334 24.37 -23.11 -7.48
N ALA A 335 23.30 -22.73 -8.19
CA ALA A 335 22.95 -21.35 -8.45
C ALA A 335 22.45 -20.58 -7.22
N MET A 336 22.09 -21.28 -6.13
CA MET A 336 21.56 -20.73 -4.88
C MET A 336 20.45 -19.69 -5.10
N SER A 337 19.59 -19.97 -6.09
CA SER A 337 18.59 -19.04 -6.63
C SER A 337 17.27 -19.79 -6.78
N LYS A 338 16.17 -19.24 -6.21
CA LYS A 338 14.84 -19.85 -6.25
C LYS A 338 13.81 -18.81 -6.66
N GLU A 339 12.90 -19.19 -7.54
CA GLU A 339 11.88 -18.28 -8.09
C GLU A 339 10.54 -18.41 -7.34
N GLU A 340 9.85 -17.27 -7.26
CA GLU A 340 8.42 -17.16 -7.04
C GLU A 340 7.79 -16.71 -8.37
N PRO A 341 7.17 -17.62 -9.13
CA PRO A 341 6.88 -17.39 -10.55
C PRO A 341 5.71 -16.43 -10.80
N ASP A 342 4.84 -16.21 -9.81
CA ASP A 342 3.59 -15.46 -9.99
C ASP A 342 3.21 -14.74 -8.69
N PHE A 343 4.09 -13.85 -8.20
CA PHE A 343 3.82 -13.07 -7.01
C PHE A 343 2.60 -12.16 -7.21
N ARG A 344 1.63 -12.28 -6.30
CA ARG A 344 0.37 -11.50 -6.25
C ARG A 344 0.08 -10.91 -4.87
N GLY A 345 1.12 -10.56 -4.10
CA GLY A 345 0.96 -9.96 -2.77
C GLY A 345 0.72 -10.94 -1.63
N ARG A 346 0.89 -12.24 -1.88
CA ARG A 346 0.92 -13.28 -0.84
C ARG A 346 2.34 -13.38 -0.26
N ASP A 347 2.41 -13.66 1.03
CA ASP A 347 3.65 -14.05 1.69
C ASP A 347 4.19 -15.35 1.08
N PHE A 348 5.51 -15.46 0.94
CA PHE A 348 6.18 -16.63 0.39
C PHE A 348 7.55 -16.84 1.04
N GLU A 349 7.98 -18.10 1.09
CA GLU A 349 9.26 -18.52 1.64
C GLU A 349 10.08 -19.30 0.62
N LYS A 350 11.41 -19.25 0.75
CA LYS A 350 12.36 -20.07 0.00
C LYS A 350 13.41 -20.60 0.97
N GLN A 351 13.42 -21.93 1.16
CA GLN A 351 14.40 -22.64 1.96
C GLN A 351 15.62 -23.03 1.11
N TYR A 352 16.79 -23.13 1.74
CA TYR A 352 18.06 -23.46 1.11
C TYR A 352 18.86 -24.41 2.00
N ALA A 353 19.39 -25.50 1.43
CA ALA A 353 20.36 -26.35 2.11
C ALA A 353 21.79 -25.89 1.78
N CYS A 354 22.55 -25.47 2.79
CA CYS A 354 23.86 -24.85 2.64
C CYS A 354 24.94 -25.64 3.38
N ARG A 355 26.18 -25.57 2.90
CA ARG A 355 27.38 -25.99 3.63
C ARG A 355 28.41 -24.87 3.72
N PHE A 356 29.04 -24.70 4.87
CA PHE A 356 30.23 -23.86 4.98
C PHE A 356 31.39 -24.49 4.22
N LYS A 357 32.21 -23.66 3.57
CA LYS A 357 33.37 -24.13 2.81
C LYS A 357 34.47 -24.63 3.74
N GLN A 358 35.28 -25.56 3.24
CA GLN A 358 36.40 -26.12 4.01
C GLN A 358 37.34 -25.01 4.52
N ASN A 359 37.76 -25.13 5.79
CA ASN A 359 38.57 -24.15 6.53
C ASN A 359 37.88 -22.82 6.89
N VAL A 360 36.55 -22.70 6.68
CA VAL A 360 35.78 -21.53 7.11
C VAL A 360 35.00 -21.85 8.38
N ASN A 361 35.41 -21.30 9.52
CA ASN A 361 34.64 -21.31 10.75
C ASN A 361 33.94 -19.95 10.93
N VAL A 362 32.62 -19.94 10.93
CA VAL A 362 31.80 -18.74 11.20
C VAL A 362 31.20 -18.89 12.59
N GLU A 363 31.80 -18.24 13.58
CA GLU A 363 31.27 -18.17 14.94
C GLU A 363 30.36 -16.95 15.09
N SER A 364 30.79 -15.78 14.60
CA SER A 364 29.99 -14.55 14.55
C SER A 364 30.33 -13.66 13.35
N GLY A 365 29.46 -12.68 13.05
CA GLY A 365 29.66 -11.67 12.00
C GLY A 365 28.98 -11.97 10.66
N THR A 366 29.26 -11.15 9.64
CA THR A 366 28.64 -11.27 8.31
C THR A 366 29.21 -12.44 7.52
N PHE A 367 28.36 -13.37 7.11
CA PHE A 367 28.76 -14.60 6.40
C PHE A 367 28.06 -14.78 5.04
N GLY A 368 27.18 -13.86 4.64
CA GLY A 368 26.54 -13.91 3.33
C GLY A 368 25.62 -12.71 3.08
N LYS A 369 24.81 -12.80 2.03
CA LYS A 369 23.86 -11.77 1.62
C LYS A 369 22.65 -12.41 0.93
N VAL A 370 21.46 -11.90 1.24
CA VAL A 370 20.22 -12.17 0.50
C VAL A 370 20.01 -11.07 -0.52
N ILE A 371 19.65 -11.46 -1.74
CA ILE A 371 19.26 -10.56 -2.83
C ILE A 371 17.89 -11.02 -3.35
N VAL A 372 16.91 -10.12 -3.39
CA VAL A 372 15.57 -10.36 -3.92
C VAL A 372 15.30 -9.36 -5.04
N GLU A 373 15.00 -9.85 -6.23
CA GLU A 373 14.82 -9.05 -7.45
C GLU A 373 13.51 -9.45 -8.15
N ARG A 374 12.73 -8.50 -8.66
CA ARG A 374 11.60 -8.79 -9.54
C ARG A 374 12.08 -8.84 -10.99
N ILE A 375 11.82 -9.95 -11.68
CA ILE A 375 12.21 -10.16 -13.08
C ILE A 375 11.17 -9.47 -13.98
N ALA A 376 11.52 -8.27 -14.47
CA ALA A 376 10.69 -7.51 -15.42
C ALA A 376 11.33 -7.47 -16.82
N PRO A 377 10.54 -7.28 -17.90
CA PRO A 377 11.05 -7.26 -19.27
C PRO A 377 12.11 -6.16 -19.49
N GLY A 378 13.38 -6.56 -19.59
CA GLY A 378 14.51 -5.70 -19.95
C GLY A 378 15.33 -5.12 -18.79
N LYS A 379 14.89 -5.22 -17.54
CA LYS A 379 15.73 -4.92 -16.35
C LYS A 379 15.13 -5.57 -15.09
N ASN A 380 15.97 -6.19 -14.28
CA ASN A 380 15.58 -6.64 -12.93
C ASN A 380 15.38 -5.43 -12.01
N ASP A 381 14.35 -5.53 -11.17
CA ASP A 381 13.87 -4.48 -10.27
C ASP A 381 14.26 -4.88 -8.83
N PRO A 382 15.28 -4.26 -8.21
CA PRO A 382 15.88 -4.74 -6.96
C PRO A 382 15.00 -4.45 -5.76
N LEU A 383 14.37 -5.51 -5.24
CA LEU A 383 13.47 -5.45 -4.10
C LEU A 383 14.28 -5.39 -2.80
N PHE A 384 14.92 -6.47 -2.37
CA PHE A 384 15.59 -6.51 -1.07
C PHE A 384 17.06 -6.90 -1.20
N GLU A 385 17.92 -6.24 -0.43
CA GLU A 385 19.32 -6.60 -0.29
C GLU A 385 19.73 -6.39 1.17
N PHE A 386 20.17 -7.45 1.85
CA PHE A 386 20.65 -7.37 3.23
C PHE A 386 21.67 -8.47 3.53
N ASN A 387 22.54 -8.18 4.50
CA ASN A 387 23.59 -9.10 4.93
C ASN A 387 23.02 -10.20 5.84
N LEU A 388 23.58 -11.40 5.74
CA LEU A 388 23.39 -12.50 6.68
C LEU A 388 24.48 -12.41 7.74
N ASN A 389 24.07 -12.26 9.00
CA ASN A 389 24.93 -12.09 10.17
C ASN A 389 24.65 -13.20 11.18
N LYS A 390 25.70 -13.86 11.68
CA LYS A 390 25.59 -14.82 12.78
C LYS A 390 25.87 -14.09 14.09
N SER A 391 24.96 -14.22 15.05
CA SER A 391 25.12 -13.70 16.41
C SER A 391 26.03 -14.62 17.22
N ASP A 392 26.87 -14.04 18.06
CA ASP A 392 27.69 -14.83 18.99
C ASP A 392 26.78 -15.55 19.99
N ALA A 393 26.95 -16.86 20.17
CA ALA A 393 26.02 -17.71 20.93
C ALA A 393 25.86 -17.30 22.40
N ALA A 394 26.80 -16.52 22.95
CA ALA A 394 26.71 -15.89 24.26
C ALA A 394 25.52 -14.91 24.41
N HIS A 395 24.93 -14.43 23.31
CA HIS A 395 23.77 -13.52 23.31
C HIS A 395 22.44 -14.17 22.87
N GLU A 396 22.43 -15.44 22.42
CA GLU A 396 21.28 -16.03 21.71
C GLU A 396 20.19 -16.69 22.59
N VAL A 397 20.18 -16.49 23.91
CA VAL A 397 19.07 -16.99 24.76
C VAL A 397 17.81 -16.10 24.67
N LEU A 398 17.90 -14.89 24.10
CA LEU A 398 16.81 -13.90 24.18
C LEU A 398 16.61 -13.05 22.91
N GLN A 399 15.90 -13.58 21.90
CA GLN A 399 15.06 -12.74 21.00
C GLN A 399 14.08 -13.50 20.09
N PRO A 400 12.81 -13.69 20.52
CA PRO A 400 11.65 -13.60 19.64
C PRO A 400 11.21 -12.13 19.48
N MET A 401 10.73 -11.75 18.30
CA MET A 401 10.25 -10.40 18.00
C MET A 401 8.78 -10.20 18.41
N GLY A 402 8.51 -9.08 19.08
CA GLY A 402 7.18 -8.60 19.46
C GLY A 402 7.34 -7.25 20.15
N SER A 403 6.30 -6.39 20.08
CA SER A 403 6.33 -5.02 20.60
C SER A 403 6.94 -4.91 22.00
N GLU A 404 7.77 -3.89 22.21
CA GLU A 404 8.18 -3.41 23.54
C GLU A 404 8.67 -4.50 24.51
N ARG A 405 9.68 -5.27 24.08
CA ARG A 405 10.39 -6.15 25.02
C ARG A 405 11.23 -5.33 25.99
N TRP A 406 10.59 -4.97 27.11
CA TRP A 406 11.15 -4.86 28.45
C TRP A 406 12.67 -4.70 28.42
N THR A 407 13.17 -3.46 28.36
CA THR A 407 14.61 -3.20 28.43
C THR A 407 15.14 -3.75 29.74
N ALA A 408 15.64 -4.99 29.71
CA ALA A 408 16.01 -5.76 30.89
C ALA A 408 17.00 -5.00 31.77
N PHE A 409 17.89 -4.26 31.11
CA PHE A 409 18.79 -3.30 31.71
C PHE A 409 18.04 -2.19 32.47
N ALA A 410 17.16 -1.41 31.81
CA ALA A 410 16.42 -0.33 32.47
C ALA A 410 15.46 -0.82 33.57
N MET A 411 14.81 -1.98 33.39
CA MET A 411 13.95 -2.58 34.41
C MET A 411 14.74 -3.07 35.63
N LYS A 412 15.98 -3.56 35.41
CA LYS A 412 16.90 -3.96 36.48
C LYS A 412 17.52 -2.75 37.19
N GLU A 413 17.90 -1.71 36.46
CA GLU A 413 18.33 -0.41 37.02
C GLU A 413 17.22 0.24 37.83
N LEU A 414 15.97 0.24 37.33
CA LEU A 414 14.81 0.71 38.07
C LEU A 414 14.57 -0.14 39.33
N ALA A 415 14.58 -1.47 39.22
CA ALA A 415 14.42 -2.36 40.37
C ALA A 415 15.57 -2.23 41.40
N SER A 416 16.79 -1.89 40.96
CA SER A 416 17.91 -1.57 41.84
C SER A 416 17.72 -0.23 42.54
N THR A 417 17.31 0.80 41.81
CA THR A 417 16.95 2.13 42.36
C THR A 417 15.82 2.04 43.38
N LEU A 418 14.89 1.10 43.18
CA LEU A 418 13.76 0.81 44.06
C LEU A 418 14.05 -0.21 45.18
N GLN A 419 15.30 -0.66 45.34
CA GLN A 419 15.78 -1.65 46.31
C GLN A 419 15.10 -3.04 46.23
N ILE A 420 14.48 -3.36 45.09
CA ILE A 420 13.79 -4.63 44.83
C ILE A 420 14.80 -5.77 44.62
N THR A 421 15.94 -5.48 43.98
CA THR A 421 17.02 -6.47 43.77
C THR A 421 17.84 -6.76 45.03
N GLU A 422 17.68 -5.97 46.10
CA GLU A 422 18.47 -6.12 47.32
C GLU A 422 17.99 -7.28 48.22
N GLY A 423 18.94 -8.11 48.65
CA GLY A 423 18.73 -9.17 49.64
C GLY A 423 17.60 -10.15 49.28
N ASN A 424 16.50 -10.08 50.04
CA ASN A 424 15.31 -10.91 49.86
C ASN A 424 14.08 -10.14 49.31
N ASN A 425 14.23 -8.86 48.94
CA ASN A 425 13.11 -8.00 48.53
C ASN A 425 12.44 -8.51 47.25
N TRP A 426 13.22 -9.07 46.33
CA TRP A 426 12.74 -9.72 45.11
C TRP A 426 11.75 -10.87 45.40
N LYS A 427 11.82 -11.52 46.57
CA LYS A 427 10.85 -12.57 46.97
C LYS A 427 9.50 -11.98 47.36
N ARG A 428 9.46 -10.77 47.93
CA ARG A 428 8.22 -10.03 48.20
C ARG A 428 7.60 -9.56 46.89
N PHE A 429 8.43 -9.02 45.99
CA PHE A 429 8.01 -8.64 44.64
C PHE A 429 7.42 -9.82 43.85
N ALA A 430 8.10 -10.98 43.83
CA ALA A 430 7.59 -12.19 43.20
C ALA A 430 6.21 -12.62 43.73
N GLN A 431 6.00 -12.54 45.06
CA GLN A 431 4.69 -12.85 45.68
C GLN A 431 3.61 -11.84 45.27
N HIS A 432 3.95 -10.55 45.21
CA HIS A 432 3.03 -9.48 44.83
C HIS A 432 2.49 -9.65 43.40
N ILE A 433 3.35 -10.08 42.46
CA ILE A 433 2.97 -10.37 41.07
C ILE A 433 2.47 -11.80 40.84
N GLY A 434 2.10 -12.53 41.90
CA GLY A 434 1.37 -13.81 41.82
C GLY A 434 2.21 -15.08 41.76
N PHE A 435 3.53 -15.05 42.01
CA PHE A 435 4.31 -16.29 42.14
C PHE A 435 4.15 -16.93 43.52
N THR A 436 3.96 -18.25 43.51
CA THR A 436 3.76 -19.03 44.73
C THR A 436 5.06 -19.24 45.52
N LYS A 437 4.95 -19.49 46.84
CA LYS A 437 6.11 -19.76 47.70
C LYS A 437 6.91 -21.01 47.28
N SER A 438 6.27 -21.98 46.63
CA SER A 438 6.94 -23.16 46.05
C SER A 438 7.76 -22.79 44.82
N GLU A 439 7.21 -21.98 43.90
CA GLU A 439 7.93 -21.51 42.71
C GLU A 439 9.11 -20.62 43.04
N ILE A 440 8.98 -19.74 44.04
CA ILE A 440 10.09 -18.89 44.49
C ILE A 440 11.27 -19.74 44.99
N LYS A 441 10.98 -20.82 45.72
CA LYS A 441 12.00 -21.76 46.21
C LYS A 441 12.58 -22.65 45.11
N SER A 442 11.78 -23.13 44.16
CA SER A 442 12.22 -24.11 43.15
C SER A 442 12.78 -23.50 41.87
N LYS A 443 12.28 -22.33 41.44
CA LYS A 443 12.63 -21.70 40.15
C LYS A 443 13.55 -20.48 40.27
N PHE A 444 13.46 -19.71 41.35
CA PHE A 444 14.17 -18.43 41.47
C PHE A 444 15.31 -18.43 42.49
N GLN A 445 15.17 -19.14 43.62
CA GLN A 445 16.17 -19.15 44.70
C GLN A 445 17.55 -19.68 44.29
N PHE A 446 17.63 -20.49 43.24
CA PHE A 446 18.88 -21.03 42.69
C PHE A 446 19.34 -20.34 41.39
N SER A 447 18.64 -19.28 40.96
CA SER A 447 19.06 -18.47 39.80
C SER A 447 20.22 -17.55 40.21
N SER A 448 21.19 -17.38 39.30
CA SER A 448 22.24 -16.35 39.43
C SER A 448 21.68 -14.92 39.35
N ASP A 449 20.55 -14.74 38.66
CA ASP A 449 19.75 -13.52 38.67
C ASP A 449 18.27 -13.88 38.90
N PRO A 450 17.80 -13.85 40.16
CA PRO A 450 16.40 -14.14 40.48
C PRO A 450 15.43 -13.14 39.85
N PHE A 451 15.83 -11.87 39.72
CA PHE A 451 14.99 -10.81 39.19
C PHE A 451 14.74 -10.99 37.69
N LEU A 452 15.79 -11.27 36.91
CA LEU A 452 15.67 -11.58 35.48
C LEU A 452 14.86 -12.87 35.24
N ALA A 453 15.01 -13.88 36.10
CA ALA A 453 14.20 -15.11 36.02
C ALA A 453 12.71 -14.86 36.29
N ILE A 454 12.38 -14.00 37.25
CA ILE A 454 11.01 -13.55 37.54
C ILE A 454 10.43 -12.78 36.35
N MET A 455 11.19 -11.81 35.82
CA MET A 455 10.83 -10.96 34.69
C MET A 455 10.47 -11.80 33.45
N ASN A 456 11.34 -12.75 33.10
CA ASN A 456 11.11 -13.67 31.99
C ASN A 456 9.90 -14.58 32.20
N LEU A 457 9.71 -15.15 33.40
CA LEU A 457 8.60 -16.07 33.67
C LEU A 457 7.25 -15.35 33.80
N TYR A 458 7.24 -14.06 34.16
CA TYR A 458 6.04 -13.24 34.18
C TYR A 458 5.61 -12.83 32.77
N GLY A 459 6.55 -12.37 31.93
CA GLY A 459 6.27 -12.14 30.51
C GLY A 459 5.80 -13.40 29.78
N ALA A 460 6.37 -14.56 30.09
CA ALA A 460 5.92 -15.87 29.57
C ALA A 460 4.51 -16.29 30.06
N ARG A 461 3.92 -15.60 31.04
CA ARG A 461 2.53 -15.76 31.49
C ARG A 461 1.57 -14.77 30.85
N GLY A 462 2.04 -13.92 29.92
CA GLY A 462 1.25 -12.88 29.27
C GLY A 462 1.10 -11.59 30.08
N GLY A 463 1.90 -11.41 31.14
CA GLY A 463 1.89 -10.16 31.92
C GLY A 463 2.59 -9.01 31.18
N THR A 464 2.08 -7.79 31.34
CA THR A 464 2.55 -6.60 30.59
C THR A 464 3.71 -5.86 31.29
N PRO A 465 4.54 -5.09 30.54
CA PRO A 465 5.57 -4.25 31.16
C PRO A 465 5.00 -3.19 32.10
N GLU A 466 3.83 -2.64 31.78
CA GLU A 466 3.15 -1.58 32.56
C GLU A 466 2.71 -2.10 33.92
N GLU A 467 2.06 -3.28 33.96
CA GLU A 467 1.64 -3.94 35.21
C GLU A 467 2.85 -4.28 36.09
N PHE A 468 3.93 -4.80 35.49
CA PHE A 468 5.14 -5.15 36.23
C PHE A 468 5.85 -3.91 36.79
N MET A 469 5.89 -2.80 36.04
CA MET A 469 6.41 -1.52 36.51
C MET A 469 5.55 -0.92 37.62
N GLN A 470 4.22 -0.98 37.52
CA GLN A 470 3.32 -0.57 38.61
C GLN A 470 3.56 -1.40 39.88
N ALA A 471 3.76 -2.71 39.75
CA ALA A 471 4.09 -3.61 40.85
C ALA A 471 5.46 -3.29 41.49
N LEU A 472 6.47 -2.89 40.71
CA LEU A 472 7.76 -2.44 41.24
C LEU A 472 7.59 -1.23 42.16
N TYR A 473 6.85 -0.22 41.72
CA TYR A 473 6.57 0.98 42.53
C TYR A 473 5.70 0.67 43.75
N ALA A 474 4.70 -0.21 43.63
CA ALA A 474 3.85 -0.62 44.76
C ALA A 474 4.69 -1.31 45.86
N VAL A 475 5.49 -2.31 45.50
CA VAL A 475 6.31 -3.05 46.46
C VAL A 475 7.43 -2.17 47.05
N SER A 476 7.99 -1.24 46.28
CA SER A 476 8.99 -0.29 46.82
C SER A 476 8.39 0.67 47.85
N ARG A 477 7.14 1.14 47.67
CA ARG A 477 6.42 1.91 48.69
C ARG A 477 6.20 1.09 49.96
N ASP A 478 5.76 -0.17 49.83
CA ASP A 478 5.57 -1.07 50.97
C ASP A 478 6.87 -1.37 51.72
N LEU A 479 8.00 -1.52 51.01
CA LEU A 479 9.32 -1.69 51.61
C LEU A 479 9.74 -0.45 52.41
N ASN A 480 9.60 0.74 51.84
CA ASN A 480 9.93 2.00 52.50
C ASN A 480 9.04 2.28 53.73
N LEU A 481 7.75 1.95 53.67
CA LEU A 481 6.82 2.05 54.80
C LEU A 481 7.11 0.99 55.88
N SER A 482 7.43 -0.24 55.48
CA SER A 482 7.72 -1.34 56.41
C SER A 482 9.11 -1.22 57.05
N GLY A 483 10.06 -0.52 56.44
CA GLY A 483 11.43 -0.32 56.96
C GLY A 483 11.50 0.56 58.21
N GLY A 484 10.47 1.39 58.46
CA GLY A 484 10.43 2.31 59.60
C GLY A 484 10.04 1.69 60.95
N LEU A 485 9.55 0.43 60.99
CA LEU A 485 8.88 -0.13 62.18
C LEU A 485 9.24 -1.59 62.53
N SER A 486 10.38 -2.14 62.05
CA SER A 486 10.85 -3.46 62.53
C SER A 486 12.37 -3.56 62.69
N ALA A 487 12.91 -2.90 63.71
CA ALA A 487 14.09 -3.40 64.41
C ALA A 487 13.65 -4.38 65.51
N SER A 488 14.47 -5.40 65.78
CA SER A 488 14.24 -6.51 66.74
C SER A 488 13.09 -7.48 66.42
N LEU A 489 13.44 -8.67 65.92
CA LEU A 489 13.34 -9.93 66.67
C LEU A 489 13.89 -11.08 65.82
N SER A 490 15.09 -11.54 66.17
CA SER A 490 15.69 -12.80 65.70
C SER A 490 15.15 -14.00 66.48
N ASP A 491 15.08 -15.15 65.81
CA ASP A 491 15.05 -16.52 66.34
C ASP A 491 14.71 -16.77 67.83
N VAL A 492 13.59 -17.44 68.09
CA VAL A 492 13.54 -18.64 68.97
C VAL A 492 12.50 -19.63 68.41
N GLY A 493 12.82 -20.92 68.49
CA GLY A 493 12.06 -22.00 67.87
C GLY A 493 10.74 -22.44 68.51
N SER A 494 10.13 -23.38 67.79
CA SER A 494 9.39 -24.56 68.29
C SER A 494 8.06 -24.41 69.05
N SER A 495 7.07 -25.08 68.45
CA SER A 495 6.10 -26.01 69.07
C SER A 495 4.85 -25.52 69.82
N SER A 496 3.75 -26.17 69.42
CA SER A 496 2.62 -26.68 70.22
C SER A 496 1.47 -25.78 70.73
N GLN A 497 0.26 -26.30 70.44
CA GLN A 497 -0.92 -26.39 71.33
C GLN A 497 -1.84 -25.18 71.58
N SER A 498 -2.93 -25.15 70.80
CA SER A 498 -4.33 -25.28 71.26
C SER A 498 -4.98 -24.30 72.28
N SER A 499 -6.15 -23.82 71.83
CA SER A 499 -7.46 -23.81 72.54
C SER A 499 -8.04 -22.50 73.11
N ASN A 500 -9.32 -22.30 72.77
CA ASN A 500 -10.47 -21.81 73.56
C ASN A 500 -10.49 -20.44 74.28
N GLY A 501 -11.68 -19.80 74.19
CA GLY A 501 -12.25 -18.91 75.22
C GLY A 501 -12.38 -17.44 74.78
N SER A 502 -13.50 -16.90 74.29
CA SER A 502 -14.91 -16.88 74.75
C SER A 502 -15.27 -15.81 75.79
N ARG A 503 -16.16 -14.88 75.38
CA ARG A 503 -16.99 -13.95 76.22
C ARG A 503 -16.23 -12.84 76.95
N GLY A 504 -16.82 -11.69 77.30
CA GLY A 504 -18.18 -11.15 77.10
C GLY A 504 -18.28 -9.78 77.83
N SER A 505 -19.06 -8.79 77.36
CA SER A 505 -20.46 -8.51 77.78
C SER A 505 -20.59 -7.25 78.67
N GLY A 506 -21.71 -6.52 78.55
CA GLY A 506 -22.13 -5.41 79.44
C GLY A 506 -21.82 -4.01 78.88
N SER A 507 -22.72 -3.19 78.32
CA SER A 507 -24.18 -2.94 78.43
C SER A 507 -24.63 -1.94 79.51
N ARG A 508 -25.45 -0.96 79.07
CA ARG A 508 -26.63 -0.29 79.69
C ARG A 508 -26.88 1.06 78.98
N ASP A 509 -28.00 1.21 78.27
CA ASP A 509 -29.27 1.90 78.67
C ASP A 509 -29.20 3.44 78.47
N SER A 510 -30.23 4.19 78.05
CA SER A 510 -31.54 3.94 77.39
C SER A 510 -32.11 5.32 76.91
N GLY A 511 -33.13 5.46 76.05
CA GLY A 511 -33.92 4.51 75.24
C GLY A 511 -35.26 5.10 74.73
N SER A 512 -35.60 4.87 73.45
CA SER A 512 -36.89 5.21 72.77
C SER A 512 -37.13 6.71 72.40
N ARG A 513 -37.96 7.09 71.40
CA ARG A 513 -38.99 6.35 70.62
C ARG A 513 -39.33 7.06 69.28
N ASN A 514 -39.89 6.31 68.32
CA ASN A 514 -40.51 6.74 67.04
C ASN A 514 -39.58 7.31 65.92
N SER A 515 -39.80 7.04 64.63
CA SER A 515 -40.61 5.98 63.98
C SER A 515 -40.18 5.78 62.51
N ARG A 516 -40.37 4.55 61.99
CA ARG A 516 -40.43 4.16 60.55
C ARG A 516 -39.30 4.64 59.63
N GLY A 517 -38.39 3.72 59.26
CA GLY A 517 -37.39 3.95 58.21
C GLY A 517 -37.65 3.14 56.93
N SER A 518 -36.85 3.42 55.89
CA SER A 518 -36.17 2.41 55.08
C SER A 518 -35.10 3.05 54.18
N GLY A 519 -33.87 2.51 54.20
CA GLY A 519 -32.90 2.61 53.09
C GLY A 519 -32.31 3.97 52.70
N HIS A 520 -31.27 4.44 53.40
CA HIS A 520 -30.30 5.40 52.84
C HIS A 520 -28.98 4.72 52.43
N ARG A 521 -28.48 5.05 51.24
CA ARG A 521 -27.05 5.32 50.99
C ARG A 521 -26.95 6.53 50.05
N PHE A 522 -26.29 7.60 50.48
CA PHE A 522 -26.19 8.87 49.76
C PHE A 522 -24.90 9.61 50.20
N GLY A 523 -24.24 10.29 49.26
CA GLY A 523 -23.11 11.22 49.51
C GLY A 523 -21.73 10.58 49.75
N GLY A 524 -20.61 11.24 49.44
CA GLY A 524 -20.42 12.54 48.77
C GLY A 524 -19.18 13.32 49.28
N LEU A 525 -18.64 14.21 48.43
CA LEU A 525 -17.49 15.14 48.65
C LEU A 525 -16.11 14.43 48.84
N TRP A 526 -14.95 14.94 48.41
CA TRP A 526 -14.48 16.26 47.92
C TRP A 526 -13.63 16.03 46.63
N GLY A 527 -13.29 16.97 45.74
CA GLY A 527 -13.38 18.44 45.73
C GLY A 527 -12.01 19.12 45.86
N TYR A 528 -11.37 19.55 44.75
CA TYR A 528 -10.60 20.82 44.60
C TYR A 528 -9.92 20.96 43.21
N ARG A 529 -9.99 22.16 42.62
CA ARG A 529 -9.13 22.66 41.52
C ARG A 529 -8.16 23.71 42.07
N PRO A 530 -6.99 23.92 41.45
CA PRO A 530 -6.23 25.17 41.58
C PRO A 530 -5.97 25.85 40.21
N TRP A 531 -6.38 27.13 40.09
CA TRP A 531 -5.83 28.25 39.25
C TRP A 531 -5.53 28.04 37.74
N GLY A 532 -5.69 29.02 36.85
CA GLY A 532 -6.13 30.41 37.02
C GLY A 532 -6.47 31.05 35.67
N GLN A 533 -7.28 32.11 35.70
CA GLN A 533 -7.91 32.77 34.55
C GLN A 533 -7.25 34.13 34.29
N VAL A 534 -7.03 34.49 33.02
CA VAL A 534 -6.78 35.88 32.60
C VAL A 534 -7.63 36.17 31.38
N ASN A 535 -8.58 37.09 31.50
CA ASN A 535 -9.31 37.66 30.37
C ASN A 535 -8.44 38.73 29.70
N ASN A 536 -8.65 38.96 28.40
CA ASN A 536 -8.59 40.32 27.86
C ASN A 536 -9.43 40.40 26.57
N ASP A 537 -10.53 41.14 26.64
CA ASP A 537 -11.29 41.57 25.47
C ASP A 537 -10.59 42.78 24.83
N SER A 538 -10.64 42.92 23.50
CA SER A 538 -10.46 44.20 22.80
C SER A 538 -11.00 44.11 21.37
N ASP A 539 -12.16 44.70 21.15
CA ASP A 539 -12.65 45.08 19.82
C ASP A 539 -11.72 46.14 19.20
N SER A 540 -11.59 46.14 17.87
CA SER A 540 -11.44 47.36 17.06
C SER A 540 -11.58 47.08 15.56
N ASP A 541 -12.65 47.59 14.96
CA ASP A 541 -12.76 47.81 13.52
C ASP A 541 -11.74 48.89 13.06
N SER A 542 -11.21 48.76 11.84
CA SER A 542 -11.17 49.88 10.87
C SER A 542 -10.64 49.49 9.48
N VAL A 543 -11.39 49.90 8.45
CA VAL A 543 -10.92 50.04 7.05
C VAL A 543 -10.36 51.46 6.88
N PRO A 544 -9.49 51.74 5.88
CA PRO A 544 -10.00 52.47 4.71
C PRO A 544 -9.35 52.06 3.36
N ALA A 545 -9.76 52.72 2.27
CA ALA A 545 -9.58 52.30 0.88
C ALA A 545 -8.67 53.21 0.02
N ASP A 546 -8.55 52.84 -1.28
CA ASP A 546 -8.06 53.61 -2.45
C ASP A 546 -6.55 53.96 -2.53
N ALA A 547 -5.85 53.89 -3.67
CA ALA A 547 -6.28 54.18 -5.04
C ALA A 547 -5.29 53.67 -6.13
N LYS A 548 -5.78 53.45 -7.37
CA LYS A 548 -5.22 53.89 -8.68
C LYS A 548 -3.76 53.51 -9.11
N GLU A 549 -3.33 53.49 -10.37
CA GLU A 549 -3.90 53.53 -11.74
C GLU A 549 -2.68 53.42 -12.70
N GLY A 550 -2.70 52.65 -13.82
CA GLY A 550 -1.46 52.52 -14.62
C GLY A 550 -1.46 51.60 -15.85
N ALA A 551 -2.14 52.00 -16.93
CA ALA A 551 -2.09 51.29 -18.22
C ALA A 551 -0.78 51.53 -19.01
N ARG A 552 -0.36 50.56 -19.86
CA ARG A 552 0.39 50.87 -21.10
C ARG A 552 0.22 49.81 -22.21
N LYS A 553 0.13 50.31 -23.45
CA LYS A 553 -0.09 49.59 -24.72
C LYS A 553 1.24 49.24 -25.41
N ARG A 554 1.13 48.43 -26.49
CA ARG A 554 2.00 48.29 -27.70
C ARG A 554 2.75 46.94 -27.82
N SER A 555 3.04 46.40 -29.01
CA SER A 555 2.37 46.46 -30.33
C SER A 555 3.05 45.47 -31.29
N HIS A 556 2.28 44.86 -32.21
CA HIS A 556 2.75 44.31 -33.50
C HIS A 556 3.52 45.40 -34.32
N PRO A 557 4.30 45.10 -35.41
CA PRO A 557 3.92 44.16 -36.48
C PRO A 557 5.04 43.47 -37.32
N SER A 558 4.59 42.75 -38.37
CA SER A 558 5.19 42.64 -39.73
C SER A 558 6.53 41.88 -39.93
N LEU A 559 6.87 41.32 -41.09
CA LEU A 559 6.19 40.68 -42.25
C LEU A 559 7.33 40.22 -43.21
N GLU A 560 7.01 39.63 -44.37
CA GLU A 560 7.94 39.34 -45.50
C GLU A 560 8.90 38.14 -45.34
N LYS A 561 9.29 37.39 -46.38
CA LYS A 561 8.74 37.21 -47.76
C LYS A 561 9.33 35.94 -48.42
N ARG A 562 8.49 35.31 -49.27
CA ARG A 562 8.81 34.74 -50.62
C ARG A 562 9.63 33.45 -50.82
N ASN A 563 9.25 32.85 -51.96
CA ASN A 563 9.98 32.01 -52.91
C ASN A 563 10.27 30.55 -52.49
N SER A 564 9.60 29.53 -53.04
CA SER A 564 9.38 29.11 -54.44
C SER A 564 10.49 28.20 -54.97
N GLY A 565 10.13 26.94 -55.26
CA GLY A 565 11.02 25.97 -55.89
C GLY A 565 10.27 24.66 -56.13
N ALA A 566 10.06 24.30 -57.38
CA ALA A 566 9.37 23.07 -57.79
C ALA A 566 10.31 22.19 -58.63
N SER A 567 10.14 20.87 -58.58
CA SER A 567 10.18 19.98 -59.76
C SER A 567 10.10 18.48 -59.39
N SER A 568 9.49 17.74 -60.32
CA SER A 568 9.77 16.37 -60.82
C SER A 568 10.19 15.22 -59.88
N SER A 569 9.58 14.02 -59.82
CA SER A 569 8.83 13.13 -60.75
C SER A 569 9.64 11.98 -61.39
N ALA A 570 9.37 10.72 -60.96
CA ALA A 570 9.53 9.41 -61.63
C ALA A 570 9.51 8.32 -60.52
N LYS A 571 8.74 7.22 -60.48
CA LYS A 571 7.96 6.38 -61.41
C LYS A 571 8.76 5.28 -62.13
N ARG A 572 8.75 4.06 -61.55
CA ARG A 572 8.99 2.67 -62.09
C ARG A 572 9.35 1.75 -60.90
N ARG A 573 9.10 0.43 -60.85
CA ARG A 573 8.19 -0.49 -61.58
C ARG A 573 8.02 -1.76 -60.70
N LYS A 574 6.93 -2.53 -60.88
CA LYS A 574 6.77 -3.89 -60.30
C LYS A 574 7.70 -4.91 -60.99
N PHE A 575 8.00 -6.01 -60.29
CA PHE A 575 8.12 -7.36 -60.87
C PHE A 575 7.62 -8.42 -59.87
N SER A 576 7.28 -9.61 -60.37
CA SER A 576 6.61 -10.72 -59.68
C SER A 576 7.56 -11.89 -59.37
N ASP A 577 7.10 -12.81 -58.51
CA ASP A 577 6.95 -14.28 -58.75
C ASP A 577 6.74 -14.96 -57.36
N VAL A 578 5.66 -15.68 -57.09
CA VAL A 578 5.21 -17.00 -57.63
C VAL A 578 6.08 -18.17 -57.14
N SER A 579 5.52 -18.99 -56.26
CA SER A 579 5.76 -20.43 -56.15
C SER A 579 4.60 -21.08 -55.39
N GLU A 580 4.10 -22.20 -55.92
CA GLU A 580 2.93 -22.93 -55.43
C GLU A 580 3.37 -24.20 -54.67
N THR A 581 2.66 -24.59 -53.60
CA THR A 581 2.52 -26.00 -53.21
C THR A 581 1.17 -26.27 -52.53
N VAL A 582 0.42 -27.20 -53.12
CA VAL A 582 -0.76 -27.95 -52.63
C VAL A 582 -0.48 -28.79 -51.37
N SER A 583 -1.43 -29.40 -50.63
CA SER A 583 -2.87 -29.18 -50.35
C SER A 583 -3.38 -30.29 -49.40
N SER A 584 -4.20 -29.96 -48.38
CA SER A 584 -5.21 -30.77 -47.63
C SER A 584 -5.50 -30.02 -46.32
N GLY A 585 -6.72 -29.70 -45.88
CA GLY A 585 -8.02 -30.35 -46.09
C GLY A 585 -8.31 -31.27 -44.90
N SER A 586 -9.37 -31.13 -44.11
CA SER A 586 -10.49 -30.17 -44.06
C SER A 586 -10.49 -29.45 -42.67
N GLU A 587 -11.41 -28.59 -42.23
CA GLU A 587 -12.79 -28.22 -42.63
C GLU A 587 -13.00 -26.68 -42.57
N ARG A 588 -14.19 -26.20 -42.96
CA ARG A 588 -14.68 -24.82 -42.82
C ARG A 588 -16.20 -24.82 -42.74
N GLU A 589 -16.78 -23.88 -42.00
CA GLU A 589 -17.90 -23.04 -42.46
C GLU A 589 -18.12 -21.85 -41.49
N ASN A 590 -18.35 -20.65 -42.04
CA ASN A 590 -18.73 -19.38 -41.37
C ASN A 590 -17.64 -18.47 -40.71
N ASP A 591 -16.65 -17.99 -41.49
CA ASP A 591 -15.81 -16.82 -41.08
C ASP A 591 -15.47 -15.81 -42.20
N GLU A 592 -15.88 -16.03 -43.46
CA GLU A 592 -15.35 -15.25 -44.62
C GLU A 592 -15.90 -13.81 -44.79
N ASP A 593 -16.87 -13.38 -43.98
CA ASP A 593 -17.42 -12.01 -44.03
C ASP A 593 -16.66 -11.02 -43.12
N SER A 594 -15.95 -11.48 -42.09
CA SER A 594 -15.29 -10.60 -41.10
C SER A 594 -14.02 -9.92 -41.67
N ASP A 595 -13.18 -10.69 -42.37
CA ASP A 595 -11.91 -10.19 -42.92
C ASP A 595 -12.12 -9.11 -44.00
N GLN A 596 -13.22 -9.20 -44.77
CA GLN A 596 -13.53 -8.23 -45.83
C GLN A 596 -13.89 -6.84 -45.29
N GLU A 597 -14.44 -6.72 -44.08
CA GLU A 597 -14.70 -5.41 -43.47
C GLU A 597 -13.43 -4.77 -42.90
N ALA A 598 -12.54 -5.58 -42.30
CA ALA A 598 -11.25 -5.12 -41.81
C ALA A 598 -10.37 -4.54 -42.93
N GLU A 599 -10.29 -5.21 -44.09
CA GLU A 599 -9.55 -4.69 -45.25
C GLU A 599 -10.14 -3.39 -45.82
N LYS A 600 -11.47 -3.27 -45.88
CA LYS A 600 -12.14 -2.03 -46.34
C LYS A 600 -11.84 -0.85 -45.41
N SER A 601 -11.86 -1.08 -44.10
CA SER A 601 -11.54 -0.06 -43.08
C SER A 601 -10.08 0.43 -43.18
N ASN A 602 -9.12 -0.50 -43.26
CA ASN A 602 -7.70 -0.17 -43.38
C ASN A 602 -7.39 0.66 -44.65
N ASN A 603 -8.00 0.30 -45.78
CA ASN A 603 -7.84 1.04 -47.05
C ASN A 603 -8.36 2.48 -46.96
N LYS A 604 -9.46 2.73 -46.23
CA LYS A 604 -9.96 4.10 -45.99
C LYS A 604 -8.90 4.95 -45.28
N HIS A 605 -8.36 4.47 -44.16
CA HIS A 605 -7.39 5.22 -43.35
C HIS A 605 -6.04 5.44 -44.04
N MET A 606 -5.55 4.46 -44.82
CA MET A 606 -4.32 4.63 -45.61
C MET A 606 -4.45 5.71 -46.70
N SER A 607 -5.66 6.00 -47.18
CA SER A 607 -5.90 7.04 -48.18
C SER A 607 -5.91 8.48 -47.62
N ASN A 608 -5.92 8.65 -46.29
CA ASN A 608 -6.10 9.93 -45.63
C ASN A 608 -4.89 10.87 -45.81
N LYS A 609 -5.14 12.04 -46.43
CA LYS A 609 -4.13 13.05 -46.78
C LYS A 609 -3.95 14.16 -45.74
N ARG A 610 -4.67 14.11 -44.60
CA ARG A 610 -4.51 15.05 -43.48
C ARG A 610 -3.03 15.17 -43.09
N ARG A 611 -2.51 16.40 -43.02
CA ARG A 611 -1.17 16.65 -42.48
C ARG A 611 -1.21 16.57 -40.96
N LEU A 612 -0.18 15.96 -40.37
CA LEU A 612 -0.05 15.85 -38.93
C LEU A 612 0.60 17.12 -38.36
N THR A 613 0.03 17.64 -37.28
CA THR A 613 0.61 18.74 -36.49
C THR A 613 1.59 18.21 -35.45
N ASP A 614 2.40 19.07 -34.86
CA ASP A 614 3.36 18.67 -33.82
C ASP A 614 2.65 18.15 -32.55
N LYS A 615 1.46 18.71 -32.25
CA LYS A 615 0.55 18.22 -31.19
C LYS A 615 0.06 16.80 -31.47
N ASP A 616 -0.19 16.46 -32.74
CA ASP A 616 -0.59 15.11 -33.14
C ASP A 616 0.58 14.13 -32.97
N MET A 617 1.79 14.53 -33.39
CA MET A 617 3.01 13.72 -33.21
C MET A 617 3.33 13.48 -31.73
N TRP A 618 3.17 14.48 -30.87
CA TRP A 618 3.34 14.34 -29.42
C TRP A 618 2.32 13.40 -28.77
N ARG A 619 1.08 13.34 -29.31
CA ARG A 619 0.05 12.41 -28.86
C ARG A 619 0.34 10.98 -29.34
N ILE A 620 0.76 10.81 -30.60
CA ILE A 620 1.10 9.51 -31.18
C ILE A 620 2.34 8.92 -30.51
N SER A 621 3.37 9.73 -30.21
CA SER A 621 4.61 9.26 -29.57
C SER A 621 4.40 8.57 -28.22
N LYS A 622 3.32 8.90 -27.49
CA LYS A 622 2.95 8.22 -26.23
C LYS A 622 2.71 6.72 -26.40
N GLY A 623 2.24 6.27 -27.58
CA GLY A 623 1.95 4.87 -27.85
C GLY A 623 3.14 4.06 -28.39
N ILE A 624 4.21 4.70 -28.85
CA ILE A 624 5.32 4.02 -29.52
C ILE A 624 6.28 3.40 -28.50
N ALA A 625 6.36 2.08 -28.49
CA ALA A 625 7.13 1.34 -27.51
C ALA A 625 8.66 1.47 -27.68
N ARG A 626 9.36 1.18 -26.58
CA ARG A 626 10.79 1.47 -26.34
C ARG A 626 11.76 1.06 -27.46
N LYS A 627 11.49 -0.03 -28.19
CA LYS A 627 12.37 -0.56 -29.25
C LYS A 627 11.87 -0.28 -30.66
N ASP A 628 10.61 0.10 -30.81
CA ASP A 628 9.89 -0.02 -32.08
C ASP A 628 9.97 1.26 -32.90
N TRP A 629 10.18 2.41 -32.24
CA TRP A 629 10.33 3.71 -32.89
C TRP A 629 11.46 3.76 -33.93
N ARG A 630 12.56 3.00 -33.76
CA ARG A 630 13.62 2.90 -34.77
C ARG A 630 13.16 2.16 -36.02
N PHE A 631 12.43 1.05 -35.87
CA PHE A 631 11.86 0.30 -37.00
C PHE A 631 10.86 1.16 -37.77
N LEU A 632 9.98 1.87 -37.06
CA LEU A 632 9.10 2.88 -37.65
C LEU A 632 9.90 3.96 -38.39
N GLY A 633 10.96 4.51 -37.78
CA GLY A 633 11.85 5.49 -38.41
C GLY A 633 12.46 5.02 -39.72
N ARG A 634 12.95 3.77 -39.79
CA ARG A 634 13.45 3.14 -41.02
C ARG A 634 12.36 2.99 -42.08
N THR A 635 11.15 2.64 -41.68
CA THR A 635 10.01 2.45 -42.59
C THR A 635 9.35 3.76 -43.07
N LEU A 636 9.56 4.85 -42.33
CA LEU A 636 9.37 6.24 -42.77
C LEU A 636 10.58 6.75 -43.61
N GLY A 637 11.70 6.01 -43.55
CA GLY A 637 12.93 6.20 -44.31
C GLY A 637 13.82 7.33 -43.78
N ILE A 638 13.92 7.47 -42.46
CA ILE A 638 15.00 8.22 -41.80
C ILE A 638 16.27 7.36 -41.89
N GLU A 639 17.43 7.99 -42.04
CA GLU A 639 18.72 7.30 -42.10
C GLU A 639 19.12 6.75 -40.73
N GLU A 640 19.72 5.56 -40.68
CA GLU A 640 20.08 4.88 -39.43
C GLU A 640 21.00 5.73 -38.53
N ARG A 641 21.93 6.51 -39.11
CA ARG A 641 22.78 7.43 -38.34
C ARG A 641 21.96 8.43 -37.52
N VAL A 642 20.91 9.00 -38.12
CA VAL A 642 20.06 10.00 -37.47
C VAL A 642 19.22 9.35 -36.36
N LEU A 643 18.79 8.10 -36.54
CA LEU A 643 18.12 7.35 -35.47
C LEU A 643 19.07 7.04 -34.30
N ILE A 644 20.35 6.79 -34.56
CA ILE A 644 21.36 6.60 -33.51
C ILE A 644 21.65 7.92 -32.78
N ASP A 645 21.84 9.02 -33.52
CA ASP A 645 22.09 10.35 -32.97
C ASP A 645 20.91 10.82 -32.09
N LEU A 646 19.67 10.65 -32.57
CA LEU A 646 18.46 10.93 -31.80
C LEU A 646 18.37 10.08 -30.53
N GLU A 647 18.78 8.81 -30.56
CA GLU A 647 18.82 8.02 -29.32
C GLU A 647 19.88 8.57 -28.37
N HIS A 648 21.12 8.77 -28.82
CA HIS A 648 22.19 9.28 -27.94
C HIS A 648 21.85 10.64 -27.31
N GLN A 649 21.15 11.52 -28.04
CA GLN A 649 20.77 12.84 -27.56
C GLN A 649 19.54 12.84 -26.63
N TYR A 650 18.52 12.02 -26.92
CA TYR A 650 17.21 12.10 -26.25
C TYR A 650 16.87 10.88 -25.36
N GLN A 651 17.66 9.80 -25.39
CA GLN A 651 17.51 8.65 -24.48
C GLN A 651 17.53 9.04 -22.99
N PRO A 652 18.32 10.04 -22.52
CA PRO A 652 18.26 10.50 -21.13
C PRO A 652 16.92 11.15 -20.74
N VAL A 653 16.20 11.73 -21.71
CA VAL A 653 14.86 12.35 -21.52
C VAL A 653 13.75 11.30 -21.63
N GLY A 654 13.98 10.24 -22.41
CA GLY A 654 13.14 9.05 -22.46
C GLY A 654 12.68 8.66 -23.86
N PHE A 655 12.19 7.42 -24.00
CA PHE A 655 11.86 6.84 -25.32
C PHE A 655 10.69 7.52 -26.04
N ARG A 656 9.77 8.14 -25.29
CA ARG A 656 8.73 8.99 -25.88
C ARG A 656 9.31 10.21 -26.58
N GLU A 657 10.35 10.81 -26.00
CA GLU A 657 11.05 11.94 -26.61
C GLU A 657 11.80 11.48 -27.87
N CYS A 658 12.52 10.35 -27.81
CA CYS A 658 13.15 9.75 -28.99
C CYS A 658 12.15 9.49 -30.13
N ALA A 659 10.99 8.91 -29.82
CA ALA A 659 9.93 8.65 -30.79
C ALA A 659 9.28 9.94 -31.32
N TYR A 660 9.14 10.98 -30.49
CA TYR A 660 8.64 12.29 -30.91
C TYR A 660 9.62 13.01 -31.83
N GLN A 661 10.89 13.10 -31.44
CA GLN A 661 11.95 13.71 -32.25
C GLN A 661 12.14 12.96 -33.58
N MET A 662 11.98 11.63 -33.60
CA MET A 662 11.93 10.85 -34.84
C MET A 662 10.75 11.26 -35.75
N LEU A 663 9.56 11.51 -35.19
CA LEU A 663 8.41 11.99 -35.98
C LEU A 663 8.61 13.43 -36.48
N LEU A 664 9.23 14.31 -35.68
CA LEU A 664 9.62 15.67 -36.11
C LEU A 664 10.68 15.63 -37.22
N GLU A 665 11.67 14.73 -37.10
CA GLU A 665 12.71 14.54 -38.11
C GLU A 665 12.11 13.99 -39.42
N TRP A 666 11.17 13.04 -39.34
CA TRP A 666 10.39 12.60 -40.50
C TRP A 666 9.62 13.76 -41.16
N LYS A 667 8.99 14.63 -40.36
CA LYS A 667 8.28 15.83 -40.83
C LYS A 667 9.24 16.80 -41.54
N GLY A 668 10.43 17.03 -40.98
CA GLY A 668 11.48 17.88 -41.54
C GLY A 668 12.08 17.32 -42.83
N CYS A 669 12.49 16.05 -42.84
CA CYS A 669 13.06 15.37 -44.01
C CYS A 669 12.04 15.18 -45.15
N LYS A 670 10.76 14.90 -44.86
CA LYS A 670 9.75 14.51 -45.87
C LYS A 670 8.39 15.18 -45.64
N PRO A 671 8.29 16.53 -45.62
CA PRO A 671 7.07 17.25 -45.27
C PRO A 671 5.88 16.97 -46.19
N ARG A 672 6.13 16.59 -47.45
CA ARG A 672 5.07 16.17 -48.40
C ARG A 672 4.52 14.76 -48.17
N LYS A 673 5.27 13.90 -47.46
CA LYS A 673 4.84 12.55 -47.07
C LYS A 673 4.34 12.48 -45.62
N CYS A 674 4.52 13.53 -44.84
CA CYS A 674 4.05 13.63 -43.47
C CYS A 674 2.51 13.81 -43.40
N THR A 675 1.79 12.74 -43.67
CA THR A 675 0.32 12.66 -43.65
C THR A 675 -0.15 11.48 -42.80
N PHE A 676 -1.38 11.56 -42.32
CA PHE A 676 -2.04 10.53 -41.52
C PHE A 676 -1.91 9.15 -42.17
N GLY A 677 -2.36 8.99 -43.42
CA GLY A 677 -2.36 7.69 -44.10
C GLY A 677 -0.97 7.07 -44.31
N ASN A 678 0.08 7.89 -44.47
CA ASN A 678 1.45 7.41 -44.60
C ASN A 678 2.03 6.93 -43.26
N LEU A 679 1.72 7.61 -42.15
CA LEU A 679 2.13 7.16 -40.82
C LEU A 679 1.34 5.92 -40.39
N TYR A 680 0.02 5.93 -40.60
CA TYR A 680 -0.85 4.78 -40.35
C TYR A 680 -0.36 3.54 -41.13
N GLY A 681 -0.12 3.68 -42.43
CA GLY A 681 0.44 2.62 -43.27
C GLY A 681 1.90 2.25 -42.97
N ALA A 682 2.64 3.04 -42.18
CA ALA A 682 3.94 2.64 -41.64
C ALA A 682 3.77 1.85 -40.33
N LEU A 683 2.89 2.29 -39.43
CA LEU A 683 2.55 1.58 -38.19
C LEU A 683 2.03 0.16 -38.47
N ILE A 684 1.12 0.00 -39.44
CA ILE A 684 0.60 -1.33 -39.83
C ILE A 684 1.72 -2.23 -40.37
N ARG A 685 2.66 -1.71 -41.18
CA ARG A 685 3.78 -2.49 -41.72
C ARG A 685 4.76 -2.97 -40.66
N GLU A 686 4.94 -2.20 -39.60
CA GLU A 686 5.76 -2.58 -38.43
C GLU A 686 4.95 -3.32 -37.34
N ASN A 687 3.78 -3.88 -37.68
CA ASN A 687 2.90 -4.62 -36.78
C ASN A 687 2.41 -3.82 -35.54
N MET A 688 2.41 -2.49 -35.61
CA MET A 688 1.97 -1.59 -34.52
C MET A 688 0.47 -1.28 -34.59
N VAL A 689 -0.35 -2.31 -34.75
CA VAL A 689 -1.79 -2.20 -35.04
C VAL A 689 -2.54 -1.41 -33.97
N GLU A 690 -2.22 -1.61 -32.68
CA GLU A 690 -2.88 -0.88 -31.59
C GLU A 690 -2.54 0.62 -31.57
N ILE A 691 -1.33 1.01 -32.00
CA ILE A 691 -0.98 2.43 -32.16
C ILE A 691 -1.74 3.03 -33.34
N ALA A 692 -1.90 2.29 -34.44
CA ALA A 692 -2.67 2.72 -35.60
C ALA A 692 -4.16 2.90 -35.25
N LYS A 693 -4.77 1.95 -34.51
CA LYS A 693 -6.13 2.08 -33.94
C LYS A 693 -6.26 3.28 -33.00
N HIS A 694 -5.32 3.45 -32.07
CA HIS A 694 -5.30 4.59 -31.15
C HIS A 694 -5.21 5.91 -31.92
N MET A 695 -4.36 6.00 -32.95
CA MET A 695 -4.19 7.16 -33.81
C MET A 695 -5.49 7.56 -34.54
N VAL A 696 -6.32 6.61 -34.97
CA VAL A 696 -7.67 6.88 -35.50
C VAL A 696 -8.58 7.47 -34.41
N LYS A 697 -8.56 6.90 -33.20
CA LYS A 697 -9.39 7.36 -32.06
C LYS A 697 -9.02 8.76 -31.55
N ILE A 698 -7.74 9.13 -31.53
CA ILE A 698 -7.28 10.43 -31.00
C ILE A 698 -7.25 11.57 -32.04
N LEU A 699 -7.42 11.26 -33.32
CA LEU A 699 -7.42 12.21 -34.43
C LEU A 699 -8.67 11.98 -35.32
N PRO A 700 -9.88 12.23 -34.80
CA PRO A 700 -11.11 12.10 -35.60
C PRO A 700 -11.01 12.93 -36.87
N ASP A 701 -11.61 12.44 -37.95
CA ASP A 701 -11.59 13.13 -39.24
C ASP A 701 -12.34 14.47 -39.13
N ASN A 702 -11.68 15.55 -39.51
CA ASN A 702 -12.16 16.94 -39.36
C ASN A 702 -13.48 17.26 -40.10
N GLU A 703 -14.09 16.30 -40.80
CA GLU A 703 -15.44 16.44 -41.37
C GLU A 703 -16.51 16.50 -40.27
N GLU A 704 -16.30 15.90 -39.08
CA GLU A 704 -17.20 16.08 -37.92
C GLU A 704 -17.00 17.45 -37.26
N GLU A 705 -15.76 17.89 -36.99
CA GLU A 705 -15.47 19.24 -36.47
C GLU A 705 -15.90 20.38 -37.40
N ALA A 706 -16.12 20.10 -38.70
CA ALA A 706 -16.71 21.05 -39.64
C ALA A 706 -18.24 21.08 -39.50
N ARG A 707 -18.90 19.92 -39.46
CA ARG A 707 -20.36 19.82 -39.27
C ARG A 707 -20.83 20.39 -37.94
N GLU A 708 -20.11 20.17 -36.84
CA GLU A 708 -20.45 20.76 -35.54
C GLU A 708 -20.33 22.29 -35.52
N ARG A 709 -19.46 22.88 -36.37
CA ARG A 709 -19.34 24.34 -36.53
C ARG A 709 -20.40 24.97 -37.41
N ASP A 710 -20.93 24.22 -38.37
CA ASP A 710 -22.10 24.66 -39.15
C ASP A 710 -23.39 24.56 -38.31
N PHE A 711 -23.52 23.56 -37.43
CA PHE A 711 -24.66 23.41 -36.51
C PHE A 711 -24.68 24.36 -35.29
N THR A 712 -23.64 25.16 -35.08
CA THR A 712 -23.53 26.10 -33.94
C THR A 712 -23.62 27.59 -34.34
N ASN A 713 -23.99 27.88 -35.59
CA ASN A 713 -24.14 29.25 -36.13
C ASN A 713 -25.54 29.59 -36.68
N ASP A 714 -26.55 28.73 -36.46
CA ASP A 714 -27.98 29.00 -36.73
C ASP A 714 -28.76 29.25 -35.42
#